data_AF-A0AA35ZYX2-F1
#
_entry.id   AF-A0AA35ZYX2-F1
#
_cell.length_a   1.000
_cell.length_b   1.000
_cell.length_c   1.000
_cell.angle_alpha   90.00
_cell.angle_beta   90.00
_cell.angle_gamma   90.00
#
_symmetry.space_group_name_H-M   'P 1'
#
loop_
_entity.id
_entity.type
_entity.pdbx_description
1 polymer ?
#
loop_
_entity_poly.entity_id
_entity_poly.type
_entity_poly.pdbx_seq_one_letter_code
_entity_poly.pdbx_strand_id
1 'polypeptide(L)'
;MGNRKGLGLHLIFVCGFLFAGATYTCLGDGNTSLTVCSEKERLALLKFKDSVEDPSRMLSSWIGNDCCLWEGIQCDTVTGDVVSLHLMGNDEGYLVGYEVMSSLAELRHLKSLDLSGNDFQGSRIPKFIGSLKQLTHLNLSQAGFQGIIPPHIGNLSNLKVLDLSLGKRTWGLRVDDMAWTSGLSSLEHLDLSPVYLGEAQNRDMLFYMIPSLKVLNLWGCRLFDSDLGPFRNLSRILPNIKHLDLGFNSFNRPLPGFLQNMSSTLTFLDLSNFNLSRTWNFATLLSKIPSLSELHLSSCGLDKTHLSSPSYNFSTLSNIRHLVLSQNSIEGPFPSVFTNMSSLRVLVLSGNMLNSSLPIIPNLIDLDLSFNQLTGPIPTHLGNLSKLDLSSNHLNGSIPESIGNLATLTYLDLSSNWLTGPIPTSLGRHISLQFIRVSSNLLNGTIPVSIGQLAKLQYLDFSNNSLEGVVSEAHFANLSMLTYLDTSSNTKLRYNISRDWIPPFQLVSLLLRSCNITNRFPHWLRNQRNLHVLDLSNTTISGHLPTWLRKMPIIGYLDLSHNKLNGPLINLPNGETYGRNYKFPILFLENNFFNESIPTSLCRRTDLEYLDLSRNRLIGQVPKCLENLQHLRTMILSSNQLSGVIPSFMAPNSLERLKLNDNKFIGELPRELGNLRVLSILDLGNNKLSGNIPEWFGATLSYMRVLRLHKNNFTGRIPEYLCKGSNLQILDVAHNNLKGHIPRCLGELNAMVNDGGYRYSAPPSFDSDENVDQVMKGVDLEYTTTWDMVFNMDLSSNQLVGEIPVELTALSLLVGLNLSNNHLSGGIPDTIGNMSELNSLDLSGNELTGVIPPSMADLTFLSHLNLSHNNLSGRIPTGRQLQTLIDPSIYEGNKDLCGPPLPNNCSNPGEHPTTSKKKNKAAEEQINVLLLYTNIICGFVTGFWGVIGVLLLKKQWSKKLFKFAEDMMENIYVVVMVRVAKIKRGRDAA
;
A
#
# COMPACT_ATOMS: atom_id res chain seq x y z
N MET A 1 -53.86 -39.93 -3.73
CA MET A 1 -54.21 -40.96 -4.74
C MET A 1 -54.08 -40.29 -6.11
N GLY A 2 -53.39 -40.78 -7.14
CA GLY A 2 -52.38 -41.85 -7.28
C GLY A 2 -51.13 -41.32 -8.02
N ASN A 3 -49.94 -41.95 -8.00
CA ASN A 3 -49.51 -43.14 -8.76
C ASN A 3 -49.63 -42.99 -10.31
N ARG A 4 -48.61 -43.29 -11.16
CA ARG A 4 -47.22 -43.79 -10.91
C ARG A 4 -46.35 -43.82 -12.22
N LYS A 5 -45.01 -43.77 -12.05
CA LYS A 5 -43.90 -44.32 -12.89
C LYS A 5 -43.48 -43.68 -14.24
N GLY A 6 -42.15 -43.62 -14.44
CA GLY A 6 -41.42 -43.46 -15.73
C GLY A 6 -41.02 -42.01 -16.05
N LEU A 7 -39.76 -41.66 -16.36
CA LEU A 7 -38.49 -42.40 -16.52
C LEU A 7 -37.35 -41.61 -15.80
N GLY A 8 -36.23 -42.24 -15.41
CA GLY A 8 -35.16 -41.53 -14.68
C GLY A 8 -33.84 -42.28 -14.45
N LEU A 9 -33.02 -42.35 -15.50
CA LEU A 9 -31.59 -42.77 -15.58
C LEU A 9 -30.95 -41.72 -16.53
N HIS A 10 -29.77 -41.12 -16.39
CA HIS A 10 -28.53 -41.24 -15.58
C HIS A 10 -27.99 -39.80 -15.32
N LEU A 11 -26.89 -39.40 -14.66
CA LEU A 11 -25.83 -39.84 -13.71
C LEU A 11 -25.26 -38.45 -13.24
N ILE A 12 -24.94 -38.08 -11.99
CA ILE A 12 -24.22 -38.69 -10.85
C ILE A 12 -22.74 -38.97 -11.14
N PHE A 13 -21.85 -38.29 -10.39
CA PHE A 13 -20.65 -38.76 -9.65
C PHE A 13 -19.69 -37.56 -9.43
N VAL A 14 -19.15 -37.27 -8.23
CA VAL A 14 -19.58 -37.62 -6.86
C VAL A 14 -18.98 -36.60 -5.87
N CYS A 15 -19.69 -36.29 -4.79
CA CYS A 15 -19.11 -35.78 -3.54
C CYS A 15 -20.09 -36.04 -2.40
N GLY A 16 -19.60 -36.65 -1.31
CA GLY A 16 -20.39 -36.97 -0.12
C GLY A 16 -20.75 -38.45 0.02
N PHE A 17 -20.03 -39.14 0.91
CA PHE A 17 -20.57 -40.26 1.69
C PHE A 17 -20.32 -39.98 3.18
N LEU A 18 -21.30 -40.32 4.01
CA LEU A 18 -21.30 -40.06 5.45
C LEU A 18 -20.85 -41.29 6.25
N PHE A 19 -20.59 -41.06 7.54
CA PHE A 19 -20.43 -42.08 8.58
C PHE A 19 -21.44 -43.23 8.46
N ALA A 20 -20.94 -44.45 8.21
CA ALA A 20 -21.61 -45.70 8.58
C ALA A 20 -20.58 -46.85 8.64
N GLY A 21 -20.16 -47.24 9.84
CA GLY A 21 -19.23 -48.35 10.07
C GLY A 21 -19.55 -49.05 11.39
N ALA A 22 -20.41 -50.07 11.34
CA ALA A 22 -20.87 -50.77 12.52
C ALA A 22 -19.84 -51.80 13.03
N THR A 23 -19.84 -52.03 14.35
CA THR A 23 -19.03 -53.05 15.01
C THR A 23 -19.43 -54.46 14.58
N TYR A 24 -18.49 -55.22 14.00
CA TYR A 24 -18.53 -56.68 13.98
C TYR A 24 -17.15 -57.27 14.24
N THR A 25 -17.07 -58.18 15.19
CA THR A 25 -15.84 -58.89 15.58
C THR A 25 -15.78 -60.28 14.96
N CYS A 26 -14.60 -60.64 14.44
CA CYS A 26 -14.02 -61.99 14.46
C CYS A 26 -14.87 -63.18 13.97
N LEU A 27 -14.59 -63.68 12.76
CA LEU A 27 -13.81 -64.92 12.54
C LEU A 27 -13.84 -65.35 11.07
N GLY A 28 -12.73 -65.86 10.56
CA GLY A 28 -12.58 -66.29 9.17
C GLY A 28 -11.11 -66.42 8.78
N ASP A 29 -10.45 -67.45 9.30
CA ASP A 29 -9.06 -67.75 8.95
C ASP A 29 -8.97 -68.19 7.47
N GLY A 30 -8.10 -67.53 6.71
CA GLY A 30 -8.11 -67.56 5.25
C GLY A 30 -6.92 -66.80 4.71
N ASN A 31 -5.82 -67.52 4.48
CA ASN A 31 -4.49 -66.98 4.21
C ASN A 31 -4.38 -66.22 2.87
N THR A 32 -4.80 -64.95 2.85
CA THR A 32 -4.52 -63.99 1.79
C THR A 32 -3.18 -63.29 2.05
N SER A 33 -2.24 -63.40 1.11
CA SER A 33 -1.04 -62.56 1.10
C SER A 33 -1.43 -61.09 1.18
N LEU A 34 -0.84 -60.32 2.09
CA LEU A 34 -0.93 -58.86 2.01
C LEU A 34 -0.31 -58.41 0.67
N THR A 35 -1.06 -57.62 -0.09
CA THR A 35 -0.62 -56.96 -1.32
C THR A 35 0.18 -55.71 -0.96
N VAL A 36 1.44 -55.91 -0.56
CA VAL A 36 2.38 -54.86 -0.18
C VAL A 36 2.90 -54.12 -1.41
N CYS A 37 3.11 -52.81 -1.30
CA CYS A 37 3.75 -51.97 -2.31
C CYS A 37 5.00 -52.61 -2.95
N SER A 38 5.08 -52.54 -4.28
CA SER A 38 6.26 -52.96 -5.05
C SER A 38 7.54 -52.29 -4.54
N GLU A 39 8.56 -53.06 -4.17
CA GLU A 39 9.83 -52.51 -3.67
C GLU A 39 10.47 -51.53 -4.66
N LYS A 40 10.28 -51.76 -5.96
CA LYS A 40 10.80 -50.86 -7.00
C LYS A 40 10.13 -49.49 -6.95
N GLU A 41 8.82 -49.45 -6.72
CA GLU A 41 8.04 -48.21 -6.61
C GLU A 41 8.33 -47.52 -5.27
N ARG A 42 8.39 -48.28 -4.16
CA ARG A 42 8.83 -47.80 -2.85
C ARG A 42 10.20 -47.11 -2.91
N LEU A 43 11.18 -47.70 -3.60
CA LEU A 43 12.52 -47.12 -3.78
C LEU A 43 12.52 -45.91 -4.74
N ALA A 44 11.60 -45.86 -5.71
CA ALA A 44 11.43 -44.68 -6.56
C ALA A 44 10.85 -43.48 -5.81
N LEU A 45 9.92 -43.73 -4.90
CA LEU A 45 9.29 -42.76 -4.00
C LEU A 45 10.25 -42.25 -2.93
N LEU A 46 10.99 -43.13 -2.24
CA LEU A 46 12.01 -42.69 -1.27
C LEU A 46 13.07 -41.80 -1.93
N LYS A 47 13.53 -42.15 -3.13
CA LYS A 47 14.41 -41.29 -3.93
C LYS A 47 13.81 -39.92 -4.20
N PHE A 48 12.51 -39.82 -4.53
CA PHE A 48 11.85 -38.54 -4.71
C PHE A 48 11.80 -37.72 -3.39
N LYS A 49 11.47 -38.37 -2.27
CA LYS A 49 11.51 -37.77 -0.93
C LYS A 49 12.91 -37.24 -0.56
N ASP A 50 13.97 -37.96 -0.91
CA ASP A 50 15.36 -37.52 -0.69
C ASP A 50 15.79 -36.34 -1.59
N SER A 51 14.97 -35.93 -2.57
CA SER A 51 15.26 -34.83 -3.51
C SER A 51 14.47 -33.53 -3.29
N VAL A 52 13.59 -33.50 -2.28
CA VAL A 52 12.79 -32.32 -1.93
C VAL A 52 13.00 -31.91 -0.47
N GLU A 53 13.03 -30.60 -0.23
CA GLU A 53 12.94 -30.06 1.13
C GLU A 53 11.47 -30.08 1.57
N ASP A 54 11.21 -30.69 2.72
CA ASP A 54 9.88 -30.80 3.34
C ASP A 54 9.83 -29.98 4.63
N PRO A 55 9.74 -28.63 4.56
CA PRO A 55 9.65 -27.77 5.74
C PRO A 55 8.34 -28.00 6.52
N SER A 56 7.33 -28.51 5.81
CA SER A 56 5.94 -28.65 6.26
C SER A 56 5.63 -30.02 6.87
N ARG A 57 6.53 -31.00 6.71
CA ARG A 57 6.42 -32.41 7.15
C ARG A 57 5.34 -33.23 6.42
N MET A 58 5.01 -32.85 5.18
CA MET A 58 4.04 -33.53 4.32
C MET A 58 4.45 -34.98 4.00
N LEU A 59 5.74 -35.28 3.95
CA LEU A 59 6.29 -36.62 3.69
C LEU A 59 6.66 -37.36 4.98
N SER A 60 6.21 -36.88 6.15
CA SER A 60 6.59 -37.47 7.44
C SER A 60 6.05 -38.90 7.65
N SER A 61 4.90 -39.23 7.07
CA SER A 61 4.35 -40.60 7.10
C SER A 61 5.10 -41.60 6.21
N TRP A 62 6.00 -41.13 5.33
CA TRP A 62 6.70 -41.98 4.36
C TRP A 62 7.84 -42.73 5.07
N ILE A 63 7.47 -43.78 5.81
CA ILE A 63 8.35 -44.64 6.62
C ILE A 63 7.91 -46.12 6.54
N GLY A 64 8.85 -47.05 6.70
CA GLY A 64 8.58 -48.48 6.68
C GLY A 64 8.62 -49.12 5.28
N ASN A 65 8.00 -50.31 5.17
CA ASN A 65 8.16 -51.20 4.01
C ASN A 65 6.97 -51.19 3.04
N ASP A 66 5.78 -50.73 3.45
CA ASP A 66 4.61 -50.67 2.58
C ASP A 66 4.27 -49.22 2.25
N CYS A 67 4.53 -48.80 1.01
CA CYS A 67 4.22 -47.45 0.57
C CYS A 67 2.71 -47.19 0.39
N CYS A 68 1.88 -48.24 0.34
CA CYS A 68 0.43 -48.11 0.23
C CYS A 68 -0.24 -47.58 1.51
N LEU A 69 0.54 -47.43 2.59
CA LEU A 69 0.13 -46.83 3.86
C LEU A 69 0.62 -45.38 4.03
N TRP A 70 1.28 -44.81 3.02
CA TRP A 70 1.84 -43.46 3.09
C TRP A 70 0.83 -42.40 2.62
N GLU A 71 0.78 -41.28 3.33
CA GLU A 71 -0.05 -40.14 3.00
C GLU A 71 0.30 -39.58 1.61
N GLY A 72 -0.73 -39.23 0.84
CA GLY A 72 -0.59 -38.85 -0.57
C GLY A 72 -0.38 -40.01 -1.55
N ILE A 73 -0.32 -41.27 -1.12
CA ILE A 73 -0.16 -42.44 -2.01
C ILE A 73 -1.44 -43.30 -2.02
N GLN A 74 -1.80 -43.80 -3.20
CA GLN A 74 -2.83 -44.80 -3.37
C GLN A 74 -2.35 -45.93 -4.28
N CYS A 75 -2.57 -47.18 -3.85
CA CYS A 75 -2.26 -48.38 -4.61
C CYS A 75 -3.51 -49.06 -5.18
N ASP A 76 -3.33 -49.93 -6.17
CA ASP A 76 -4.37 -50.84 -6.64
C ASP A 76 -4.64 -51.92 -5.59
N THR A 77 -5.91 -52.16 -5.25
CA THR A 77 -6.31 -53.09 -4.18
C THR A 77 -6.11 -54.57 -4.52
N VAL A 78 -5.73 -54.90 -5.77
CA VAL A 78 -5.50 -56.30 -6.21
C VAL A 78 -4.02 -56.57 -6.48
N THR A 79 -3.26 -55.61 -7.02
CA THR A 79 -1.85 -55.82 -7.37
C THR A 79 -0.87 -55.19 -6.39
N GLY A 80 -1.26 -54.15 -5.64
CA GLY A 80 -0.34 -53.35 -4.81
C GLY A 80 0.52 -52.35 -5.59
N ASP A 81 0.30 -52.19 -6.90
CA ASP A 81 1.01 -51.17 -7.70
C ASP A 81 0.51 -49.76 -7.36
N VAL A 82 1.37 -48.75 -7.40
CA VAL A 82 1.01 -47.35 -7.14
C VAL A 82 0.20 -46.75 -8.29
N VAL A 83 -1.03 -46.31 -8.00
CA VAL A 83 -1.99 -45.76 -8.98
C VAL A 83 -2.27 -44.27 -8.81
N SER A 84 -2.00 -43.68 -7.63
CA SER A 84 -2.07 -42.23 -7.42
C SER A 84 -0.92 -41.74 -6.56
N LEU A 85 -0.37 -40.58 -6.91
CA LEU A 85 0.50 -39.76 -6.10
C LEU A 85 -0.08 -38.35 -6.04
N HIS A 86 -0.44 -37.89 -4.85
CA HIS A 86 -1.12 -36.63 -4.60
C HIS A 86 -0.44 -35.88 -3.46
N LEU A 87 0.33 -34.85 -3.80
CA LEU A 87 1.14 -34.04 -2.90
C LEU A 87 0.83 -32.54 -3.15
N MET A 88 -0.42 -32.15 -2.95
CA MET A 88 -0.85 -30.76 -3.10
C MET A 88 -0.30 -29.87 -1.97
N GLY A 89 0.43 -28.82 -2.33
CA GLY A 89 0.83 -27.73 -1.42
C GLY A 89 -0.26 -26.66 -1.27
N ASN A 90 -0.34 -26.02 -0.11
CA ASN A 90 -1.33 -25.01 0.25
C ASN A 90 -0.78 -24.02 1.32
N ASP A 91 -1.66 -23.15 1.86
CA ASP A 91 -1.30 -22.17 2.90
C ASP A 91 -0.88 -22.79 4.26
N GLU A 92 -1.16 -24.08 4.49
CA GLU A 92 -0.72 -24.83 5.69
C GLU A 92 0.64 -25.52 5.49
N GLY A 93 1.02 -25.84 4.24
CA GLY A 93 2.30 -26.45 3.92
C GLY A 93 2.52 -26.74 2.43
N TYR A 94 3.79 -26.68 2.01
CA TYR A 94 4.25 -27.05 0.66
C TYR A 94 5.65 -27.67 0.69
N LEU A 95 6.02 -28.37 -0.40
CA LEU A 95 7.37 -28.90 -0.67
C LEU A 95 8.19 -27.93 -1.52
N VAL A 96 9.52 -27.95 -1.34
CA VAL A 96 10.47 -27.15 -2.14
C VAL A 96 11.45 -28.09 -2.85
N GLY A 97 11.80 -27.83 -4.11
CA GLY A 97 12.74 -28.68 -4.84
C GLY A 97 13.42 -28.01 -6.04
N TYR A 98 14.60 -28.52 -6.41
CA TYR A 98 15.37 -28.02 -7.57
C TYR A 98 15.02 -28.72 -8.89
N GLU A 99 14.45 -29.93 -8.82
CA GLU A 99 13.83 -30.64 -9.94
C GLU A 99 12.84 -31.70 -9.43
N VAL A 100 11.94 -32.18 -10.29
CA VAL A 100 11.18 -33.42 -10.02
C VAL A 100 11.99 -34.60 -10.54
N MET A 101 12.58 -35.37 -9.62
CA MET A 101 13.56 -36.40 -9.98
C MET A 101 12.97 -37.54 -10.83
N SER A 102 13.77 -38.01 -11.79
CA SER A 102 13.39 -39.02 -12.79
C SER A 102 13.04 -40.42 -12.25
N SER A 103 13.19 -40.68 -10.95
CA SER A 103 12.81 -41.96 -10.34
C SER A 103 11.32 -42.26 -10.47
N LEU A 104 10.46 -41.22 -10.46
CA LEU A 104 9.00 -41.37 -10.61
C LEU A 104 8.57 -41.99 -11.96
N ALA A 105 9.46 -42.07 -12.96
CA ALA A 105 9.22 -42.80 -14.21
C ALA A 105 9.00 -44.30 -14.02
N GLU A 106 9.36 -44.87 -12.85
CA GLU A 106 9.15 -46.28 -12.55
C GLU A 106 7.76 -46.59 -11.97
N LEU A 107 6.94 -45.58 -11.65
CA LEU A 107 5.53 -45.72 -11.25
C LEU A 107 4.64 -45.99 -12.48
N ARG A 108 4.85 -47.13 -13.15
CA ARG A 108 4.29 -47.42 -14.49
C ARG A 108 2.77 -47.63 -14.49
N HIS A 109 2.18 -47.77 -13.30
CA HIS A 109 0.77 -48.02 -13.05
C HIS A 109 0.02 -46.76 -12.61
N LEU A 110 0.72 -45.61 -12.54
CA LEU A 110 0.20 -44.33 -12.10
C LEU A 110 -0.90 -43.81 -13.04
N LYS A 111 -2.11 -43.66 -12.48
CA LYS A 111 -3.32 -43.15 -13.13
C LYS A 111 -3.56 -41.67 -12.79
N SER A 112 -2.98 -41.18 -11.69
CA SER A 112 -3.06 -39.77 -11.26
C SER A 112 -1.74 -39.29 -10.68
N LEU A 113 -1.29 -38.10 -11.11
CA LEU A 113 -0.13 -37.40 -10.56
C LEU A 113 -0.52 -35.95 -10.26
N ASP A 114 -0.48 -35.57 -9.00
CA ASP A 114 -0.72 -34.21 -8.54
C ASP A 114 0.45 -33.74 -7.67
N LEU A 115 1.15 -32.70 -8.16
CA LEU A 115 2.24 -32.01 -7.48
C LEU A 115 1.96 -30.50 -7.38
N SER A 116 0.68 -30.09 -7.46
CA SER A 116 0.29 -28.68 -7.47
C SER A 116 0.61 -27.95 -6.16
N GLY A 117 0.74 -26.62 -6.23
CA GLY A 117 0.95 -25.75 -5.06
C GLY A 117 2.32 -25.86 -4.36
N ASN A 118 3.26 -26.64 -4.90
CA ASN A 118 4.64 -26.73 -4.39
C ASN A 118 5.56 -25.64 -5.01
N ASP A 119 6.83 -25.58 -4.60
CA ASP A 119 7.82 -24.70 -5.23
C ASP A 119 9.00 -25.50 -5.82
N PHE A 120 8.90 -25.86 -7.10
CA PHE A 120 10.01 -26.45 -7.83
C PHE A 120 10.97 -25.41 -8.46
N GLN A 121 11.07 -24.21 -7.87
CA GLN A 121 12.11 -23.19 -8.06
C GLN A 121 12.54 -22.86 -9.50
N GLY A 122 11.59 -22.80 -10.44
CA GLY A 122 11.88 -22.49 -11.84
C GLY A 122 12.48 -23.65 -12.65
N SER A 123 12.45 -24.87 -12.12
CA SER A 123 12.83 -26.09 -12.85
C SER A 123 11.89 -26.36 -14.04
N ARG A 124 12.31 -27.27 -14.93
CA ARG A 124 11.56 -27.62 -16.14
C ARG A 124 10.69 -28.85 -15.91
N ILE A 125 9.47 -28.85 -16.45
CA ILE A 125 8.57 -30.01 -16.43
C ILE A 125 9.31 -31.23 -17.03
N PRO A 126 9.45 -32.36 -16.31
CA PRO A 126 10.25 -33.49 -16.78
C PRO A 126 9.67 -34.20 -18.01
N LYS A 127 10.53 -34.46 -19.00
CA LYS A 127 10.17 -35.20 -20.22
C LYS A 127 9.68 -36.64 -19.96
N PHE A 128 10.08 -37.26 -18.83
CA PHE A 128 9.71 -38.64 -18.52
C PHE A 128 8.22 -38.83 -18.26
N ILE A 129 7.48 -37.77 -17.90
CA ILE A 129 6.03 -37.84 -17.62
C ILE A 129 5.27 -38.41 -18.83
N GLY A 130 5.73 -38.12 -20.07
CA GLY A 130 5.19 -38.70 -21.31
C GLY A 130 5.35 -40.22 -21.49
N SER A 131 6.03 -40.90 -20.56
CA SER A 131 6.14 -42.37 -20.52
C SER A 131 5.09 -43.04 -19.62
N LEU A 132 4.38 -42.28 -18.77
CA LEU A 132 3.39 -42.79 -17.83
C LEU A 132 2.05 -43.08 -18.54
N LYS A 133 2.03 -44.11 -19.39
CA LYS A 133 0.92 -44.38 -20.34
C LYS A 133 -0.46 -44.64 -19.71
N GLN A 134 -0.52 -44.94 -18.40
CA GLN A 134 -1.79 -45.11 -17.67
C GLN A 134 -2.35 -43.81 -17.11
N LEU A 135 -1.64 -42.69 -17.22
CA LEU A 135 -2.00 -41.42 -16.59
C LEU A 135 -3.29 -40.85 -17.19
N THR A 136 -4.27 -40.60 -16.32
CA THR A 136 -5.59 -40.02 -16.63
C THR A 136 -5.73 -38.61 -16.07
N HIS A 137 -5.01 -38.28 -15.00
CA HIS A 137 -4.97 -36.95 -14.39
C HIS A 137 -3.52 -36.52 -14.18
N LEU A 138 -3.16 -35.33 -14.68
CA LEU A 138 -1.88 -34.68 -14.44
C LEU A 138 -2.14 -33.25 -13.98
N ASN A 139 -1.77 -32.96 -12.74
CA ASN A 139 -1.85 -31.64 -12.15
C ASN A 139 -0.45 -31.20 -11.69
N LEU A 140 0.06 -30.13 -12.31
CA LEU A 140 1.33 -29.49 -11.97
C LEU A 140 1.13 -28.00 -11.67
N SER A 141 -0.10 -27.56 -11.34
CA SER A 141 -0.42 -26.15 -11.28
C SER A 141 0.18 -25.43 -10.09
N GLN A 142 0.53 -24.16 -10.34
CA GLN A 142 1.17 -23.25 -9.38
C GLN A 142 2.51 -23.76 -8.82
N ALA A 143 3.04 -24.88 -9.33
CA ALA A 143 4.15 -25.64 -8.75
C ALA A 143 5.57 -25.06 -9.04
N GLY A 144 5.68 -23.77 -9.34
CA GLY A 144 6.95 -23.08 -9.61
C GLY A 144 7.68 -23.39 -10.93
N PHE A 145 7.16 -24.29 -11.79
CA PHE A 145 7.83 -24.68 -13.05
C PHE A 145 7.99 -23.53 -14.08
N GLN A 146 9.06 -23.60 -14.89
CA GLN A 146 9.35 -22.68 -15.99
C GLN A 146 9.92 -23.38 -17.23
N GLY A 147 9.99 -22.66 -18.35
CA GLY A 147 10.58 -23.13 -19.61
C GLY A 147 9.54 -23.65 -20.61
N ILE A 148 9.97 -24.52 -21.51
CA ILE A 148 9.12 -25.04 -22.60
C ILE A 148 8.37 -26.28 -22.09
N ILE A 149 7.05 -26.29 -22.22
CA ILE A 149 6.22 -27.47 -21.93
C ILE A 149 6.64 -28.62 -22.86
N PRO A 150 7.06 -29.79 -22.35
CA PRO A 150 7.63 -30.83 -23.19
C PRO A 150 6.55 -31.49 -24.08
N PRO A 151 6.72 -31.51 -25.42
CA PRO A 151 5.78 -32.17 -26.35
C PRO A 151 5.54 -33.66 -26.06
N HIS A 152 6.37 -34.26 -25.21
CA HIS A 152 6.24 -35.64 -24.75
C HIS A 152 4.96 -35.86 -23.95
N ILE A 153 4.33 -34.82 -23.38
CA ILE A 153 3.01 -34.93 -22.72
C ILE A 153 1.95 -35.40 -23.73
N GLY A 154 2.06 -35.03 -25.01
CA GLY A 154 1.18 -35.51 -26.09
C GLY A 154 1.17 -37.03 -26.28
N ASN A 155 2.12 -37.76 -25.70
CA ASN A 155 2.15 -39.22 -25.72
C ASN A 155 1.13 -39.88 -24.77
N LEU A 156 0.36 -39.11 -24.00
CA LEU A 156 -0.57 -39.57 -22.96
C LEU A 156 -2.02 -39.64 -23.46
N SER A 157 -2.31 -40.55 -24.38
CA SER A 157 -3.63 -40.67 -25.03
C SER A 157 -4.80 -40.99 -24.08
N ASN A 158 -4.52 -41.46 -22.86
CA ASN A 158 -5.51 -41.76 -21.82
C ASN A 158 -5.80 -40.56 -20.89
N LEU A 159 -5.07 -39.45 -21.04
CA LEU A 159 -5.17 -38.28 -20.20
C LEU A 159 -6.53 -37.59 -20.38
N LYS A 160 -7.23 -37.35 -19.28
CA LYS A 160 -8.54 -36.68 -19.18
C LYS A 160 -8.43 -35.27 -18.61
N VAL A 161 -7.53 -35.07 -17.65
CA VAL A 161 -7.27 -33.78 -17.01
C VAL A 161 -5.80 -33.44 -17.14
N LEU A 162 -5.51 -32.26 -17.72
CA LEU A 162 -4.20 -31.66 -17.75
C LEU A 162 -4.29 -30.24 -17.22
N ASP A 163 -3.78 -30.01 -16.01
CA ASP A 163 -3.64 -28.68 -15.41
C ASP A 163 -2.15 -28.33 -15.31
N LEU A 164 -1.74 -27.31 -16.07
CA LEU A 164 -0.40 -26.71 -16.08
C LEU A 164 -0.48 -25.21 -15.74
N SER A 165 -1.56 -24.77 -15.09
CA SER A 165 -1.79 -23.36 -14.78
C SER A 165 -0.73 -22.79 -13.82
N LEU A 166 -0.42 -21.51 -13.97
CA LEU A 166 0.57 -20.81 -13.15
C LEU A 166 -0.11 -19.81 -12.21
N GLY A 167 0.40 -19.72 -10.98
CA GLY A 167 -0.11 -18.77 -10.00
C GLY A 167 0.13 -17.32 -10.43
N LYS A 168 -0.64 -16.38 -9.87
CA LYS A 168 -0.65 -14.95 -10.25
C LYS A 168 0.69 -14.19 -10.06
N ARG A 169 1.78 -14.86 -9.66
CA ARG A 169 3.15 -14.33 -9.52
C ARG A 169 4.24 -15.17 -10.19
N THR A 170 3.91 -16.34 -10.75
CA THR A 170 4.87 -17.22 -11.43
C THR A 170 4.68 -17.10 -12.94
N TRP A 171 5.65 -16.52 -13.65
CA TRP A 171 5.65 -16.44 -15.11
C TRP A 171 6.87 -17.21 -15.65
N GLY A 172 6.71 -17.99 -16.72
CA GLY A 172 7.87 -18.64 -17.36
C GLY A 172 7.61 -19.91 -18.16
N LEU A 173 6.44 -20.56 -18.02
CA LEU A 173 6.03 -21.62 -18.95
C LEU A 173 5.64 -21.02 -20.31
N ARG A 174 6.08 -21.68 -21.39
CA ARG A 174 5.70 -21.37 -22.77
C ARG A 174 5.54 -22.64 -23.60
N VAL A 175 4.98 -22.50 -24.79
CA VAL A 175 4.94 -23.55 -25.81
C VAL A 175 5.57 -23.05 -27.11
N ASP A 176 6.34 -23.90 -27.79
CA ASP A 176 6.96 -23.57 -29.08
C ASP A 176 6.10 -24.07 -30.28
N ASP A 177 5.33 -25.16 -30.10
CA ASP A 177 4.36 -25.72 -31.06
C ASP A 177 3.24 -26.44 -30.30
N MET A 178 1.98 -26.24 -30.69
CA MET A 178 0.80 -26.89 -30.08
C MET A 178 0.46 -28.27 -30.65
N ALA A 179 1.13 -28.74 -31.72
CA ALA A 179 0.78 -29.98 -32.41
C ALA A 179 0.78 -31.25 -31.54
N TRP A 180 1.46 -31.27 -30.38
CA TRP A 180 1.44 -32.38 -29.43
C TRP A 180 0.07 -32.66 -28.82
N THR A 181 -0.83 -31.67 -28.79
CA THR A 181 -2.20 -31.86 -28.28
C THR A 181 -3.02 -32.86 -29.10
N SER A 182 -2.64 -33.09 -30.37
CA SER A 182 -3.26 -34.08 -31.25
C SER A 182 -3.20 -35.53 -30.72
N GLY A 183 -2.26 -35.84 -29.83
CA GLY A 183 -2.15 -37.15 -29.18
C GLY A 183 -3.05 -37.33 -27.95
N LEU A 184 -3.63 -36.25 -27.41
CA LEU A 184 -4.44 -36.24 -26.19
C LEU A 184 -5.93 -36.50 -26.48
N SER A 185 -6.23 -37.60 -27.19
CA SER A 185 -7.57 -37.90 -27.70
C SER A 185 -8.64 -38.10 -26.61
N SER A 186 -8.27 -38.41 -25.37
CA SER A 186 -9.19 -38.59 -24.24
C SER A 186 -9.44 -37.33 -23.40
N LEU A 187 -8.83 -36.19 -23.74
CA LEU A 187 -8.76 -35.03 -22.85
C LEU A 187 -10.11 -34.31 -22.69
N GLU A 188 -10.58 -34.19 -21.45
CA GLU A 188 -11.86 -33.58 -21.07
C GLU A 188 -11.68 -32.19 -20.45
N HIS A 189 -10.53 -31.94 -19.81
CA HIS A 189 -10.17 -30.68 -19.17
C HIS A 189 -8.72 -30.31 -19.51
N LEU A 190 -8.52 -29.06 -19.93
CA LEU A 190 -7.20 -28.47 -20.19
C LEU A 190 -7.11 -27.06 -19.58
N ASP A 191 -6.16 -26.85 -18.69
CA ASP A 191 -5.77 -25.51 -18.21
C ASP A 191 -4.31 -25.21 -18.55
N LEU A 192 -4.11 -24.09 -19.25
CA LEU A 192 -2.81 -23.53 -19.64
C LEU A 192 -2.68 -22.07 -19.20
N SER A 193 -3.35 -21.64 -18.12
CA SER A 193 -3.46 -20.23 -17.74
C SER A 193 -2.38 -19.79 -16.72
N PRO A 194 -1.62 -18.69 -16.89
CA PRO A 194 -1.23 -17.97 -18.10
C PRO A 194 0.13 -18.47 -18.68
N VAL A 195 0.13 -19.63 -19.34
CA VAL A 195 1.25 -20.11 -20.16
C VAL A 195 1.39 -19.22 -21.40
N TYR A 196 2.62 -18.84 -21.75
CA TYR A 196 2.86 -18.02 -22.93
C TYR A 196 2.65 -18.82 -24.23
N LEU A 197 1.58 -18.48 -24.95
CA LEU A 197 1.24 -19.03 -26.27
C LEU A 197 1.49 -18.03 -27.42
N GLY A 198 2.03 -16.83 -27.16
CA GLY A 198 2.12 -15.75 -28.17
C GLY A 198 2.94 -16.08 -29.42
N GLU A 199 3.93 -16.98 -29.32
CA GLU A 199 4.88 -17.32 -30.40
C GLU A 199 4.75 -18.75 -30.95
N ALA A 200 3.86 -19.58 -30.39
CA ALA A 200 3.81 -21.01 -30.73
C ALA A 200 3.30 -21.29 -32.15
N GLN A 201 3.70 -22.42 -32.73
CA GLN A 201 3.12 -22.94 -33.97
C GLN A 201 1.78 -23.66 -33.72
N ASN A 202 0.94 -23.78 -34.75
CA ASN A 202 -0.31 -24.56 -34.77
C ASN A 202 -1.33 -24.25 -33.63
N ARG A 203 -1.34 -23.01 -33.12
CA ARG A 203 -2.11 -22.59 -31.93
C ARG A 203 -3.61 -22.78 -32.04
N ASP A 204 -4.13 -22.70 -33.25
CA ASP A 204 -5.52 -22.94 -33.62
C ASP A 204 -5.98 -24.38 -33.34
N MET A 205 -5.07 -25.37 -33.29
CA MET A 205 -5.39 -26.78 -33.06
C MET A 205 -6.16 -27.04 -31.76
N LEU A 206 -5.97 -26.21 -30.73
CA LEU A 206 -6.73 -26.29 -29.47
C LEU A 206 -8.25 -26.26 -29.69
N PHE A 207 -8.71 -25.57 -30.73
CA PHE A 207 -10.14 -25.34 -30.99
C PHE A 207 -10.77 -26.37 -31.96
N TYR A 208 -10.03 -27.42 -32.37
CA TYR A 208 -10.60 -28.49 -33.23
C TYR A 208 -9.97 -29.90 -33.07
N MET A 209 -8.77 -30.07 -32.53
CA MET A 209 -8.10 -31.38 -32.47
C MET A 209 -8.57 -32.29 -31.33
N ILE A 210 -9.27 -31.75 -30.31
CA ILE A 210 -9.62 -32.46 -29.07
C ILE A 210 -11.16 -32.58 -28.92
N PRO A 211 -11.86 -33.43 -29.71
CA PRO A 211 -13.34 -33.51 -29.74
C PRO A 211 -14.02 -33.91 -28.41
N SER A 212 -13.23 -34.43 -27.47
CA SER A 212 -13.57 -34.87 -26.12
C SER A 212 -13.63 -33.73 -25.08
N LEU A 213 -13.09 -32.55 -25.41
CA LEU A 213 -12.87 -31.46 -24.46
C LEU A 213 -14.18 -30.81 -23.98
N LYS A 214 -14.26 -30.56 -22.66
CA LYS A 214 -15.41 -29.99 -21.95
C LYS A 214 -15.06 -28.70 -21.19
N VAL A 215 -13.81 -28.58 -20.76
CA VAL A 215 -13.26 -27.40 -20.08
C VAL A 215 -11.97 -26.97 -20.79
N LEU A 216 -11.89 -25.69 -21.16
CA LEU A 216 -10.72 -25.09 -21.79
C LEU A 216 -10.43 -23.74 -21.16
N ASN A 217 -9.31 -23.65 -20.44
CA ASN A 217 -8.87 -22.45 -19.75
C ASN A 217 -7.57 -21.94 -20.39
N LEU A 218 -7.64 -20.74 -20.96
CA LEU A 218 -6.54 -20.07 -21.67
C LEU A 218 -6.37 -18.62 -21.14
N TRP A 219 -6.64 -18.40 -19.86
CA TRP A 219 -6.62 -17.09 -19.24
C TRP A 219 -5.20 -16.51 -19.27
N GLY A 220 -5.05 -15.29 -19.79
CA GLY A 220 -3.77 -14.57 -19.82
C GLY A 220 -2.69 -15.13 -20.77
N CYS A 221 -3.01 -16.09 -21.65
CA CYS A 221 -2.05 -16.76 -22.54
C CYS A 221 -1.39 -15.87 -23.62
N ARG A 222 -1.78 -14.59 -23.72
CA ARG A 222 -1.38 -13.60 -24.75
C ARG A 222 -1.76 -14.02 -26.18
N LEU A 223 -2.97 -14.56 -26.35
CA LEU A 223 -3.58 -14.83 -27.65
C LEU A 223 -4.13 -13.55 -28.30
N PHE A 224 -4.09 -13.48 -29.62
CA PHE A 224 -4.61 -12.40 -30.47
C PHE A 224 -5.69 -12.91 -31.44
N ASP A 225 -6.42 -11.99 -32.08
CA ASP A 225 -7.51 -12.34 -33.02
C ASP A 225 -7.08 -13.23 -34.21
N SER A 226 -5.79 -13.21 -34.57
CA SER A 226 -5.18 -14.09 -35.59
C SER A 226 -5.11 -15.55 -35.19
N ASP A 227 -5.07 -15.82 -33.88
CA ASP A 227 -4.61 -17.09 -33.31
C ASP A 227 -5.76 -18.08 -33.10
N LEU A 228 -6.99 -17.57 -33.17
CA LEU A 228 -8.22 -18.33 -33.35
C LEU A 228 -8.38 -18.84 -34.80
N GLY A 229 -7.47 -18.45 -35.70
CA GLY A 229 -7.40 -18.87 -37.09
C GLY A 229 -8.43 -18.23 -38.03
N PRO A 230 -8.26 -18.40 -39.36
CA PRO A 230 -9.27 -17.99 -40.31
C PRO A 230 -10.47 -18.95 -40.23
N PHE A 231 -11.59 -18.50 -39.65
CA PHE A 231 -12.85 -19.25 -39.43
C PHE A 231 -13.61 -19.69 -40.73
N ARG A 232 -12.90 -20.07 -41.80
CA ARG A 232 -13.45 -20.45 -43.11
C ARG A 232 -14.06 -21.87 -43.15
N ASN A 233 -13.84 -22.69 -42.11
CA ASN A 233 -14.47 -24.02 -41.96
C ASN A 233 -15.17 -24.13 -40.60
N LEU A 234 -16.41 -23.67 -40.54
CA LEU A 234 -17.28 -23.68 -39.35
C LEU A 234 -17.59 -25.09 -38.81
N SER A 235 -17.28 -26.15 -39.57
CA SER A 235 -17.67 -27.55 -39.33
C SER A 235 -16.70 -28.39 -38.49
N ARG A 236 -15.56 -27.84 -38.04
CA ARG A 236 -14.53 -28.57 -37.28
C ARG A 236 -14.38 -28.17 -35.81
N ILE A 237 -15.11 -27.14 -35.36
CA ILE A 237 -14.91 -26.55 -34.04
C ILE A 237 -15.60 -27.38 -32.96
N LEU A 238 -14.95 -27.52 -31.80
CA LEU A 238 -15.41 -28.32 -30.65
C LEU A 238 -16.83 -27.92 -30.20
N PRO A 239 -17.86 -28.77 -30.32
CA PRO A 239 -19.24 -28.42 -29.97
C PRO A 239 -19.58 -28.69 -28.49
N ASN A 240 -18.71 -29.39 -27.76
CA ASN A 240 -19.01 -29.99 -26.45
C ASN A 240 -18.48 -29.20 -25.23
N ILE A 241 -17.81 -28.07 -25.44
CA ILE A 241 -17.24 -27.26 -24.35
C ILE A 241 -18.37 -26.67 -23.49
N LYS A 242 -18.25 -26.84 -22.18
CA LYS A 242 -19.16 -26.35 -21.14
C LYS A 242 -18.61 -25.16 -20.36
N HIS A 243 -17.28 -25.04 -20.31
CA HIS A 243 -16.57 -23.98 -19.61
C HIS A 243 -15.42 -23.52 -20.50
N LEU A 244 -15.42 -22.24 -20.86
CA LEU A 244 -14.44 -21.61 -21.73
C LEU A 244 -13.95 -20.31 -21.10
N ASP A 245 -12.70 -20.28 -20.66
CA ASP A 245 -12.02 -19.07 -20.21
C ASP A 245 -11.02 -18.60 -21.29
N LEU A 246 -11.28 -17.41 -21.83
CA LEU A 246 -10.38 -16.70 -22.77
C LEU A 246 -9.94 -15.33 -22.19
N GLY A 247 -10.18 -15.07 -20.91
CA GLY A 247 -9.96 -13.79 -20.26
C GLY A 247 -8.51 -13.31 -20.31
N PHE A 248 -8.32 -11.99 -20.22
CA PHE A 248 -7.01 -11.34 -20.12
C PHE A 248 -6.06 -11.61 -21.32
N ASN A 249 -6.62 -11.97 -22.46
CA ASN A 249 -5.95 -12.03 -23.77
C ASN A 249 -6.13 -10.72 -24.56
N SER A 250 -5.54 -10.66 -25.75
CA SER A 250 -5.39 -9.45 -26.59
C SER A 250 -6.38 -9.38 -27.76
N PHE A 251 -7.63 -9.78 -27.53
CA PHE A 251 -8.67 -9.84 -28.56
C PHE A 251 -9.34 -8.47 -28.80
N ASN A 252 -9.28 -8.00 -30.05
CA ASN A 252 -9.71 -6.66 -30.46
C ASN A 252 -10.84 -6.68 -31.51
N ARG A 253 -11.31 -7.86 -31.92
CA ARG A 253 -12.42 -8.02 -32.87
C ARG A 253 -13.77 -8.33 -32.19
N PRO A 254 -14.89 -8.11 -32.89
CA PRO A 254 -16.22 -8.47 -32.41
C PRO A 254 -16.32 -9.95 -32.00
N LEU A 255 -17.18 -10.22 -31.02
CA LEU A 255 -17.40 -11.52 -30.38
C LEU A 255 -17.35 -12.69 -31.39
N PRO A 256 -16.42 -13.66 -31.24
CA PRO A 256 -16.16 -14.67 -32.26
C PRO A 256 -17.39 -15.50 -32.66
N GLY A 257 -17.58 -15.66 -33.98
CA GLY A 257 -18.76 -16.34 -34.52
C GLY A 257 -18.90 -17.82 -34.11
N PHE A 258 -17.79 -18.48 -33.74
CA PHE A 258 -17.75 -19.89 -33.39
C PHE A 258 -18.51 -20.25 -32.10
N LEU A 259 -18.74 -19.28 -31.20
CA LEU A 259 -19.50 -19.51 -29.96
C LEU A 259 -20.93 -20.02 -30.22
N GLN A 260 -21.48 -19.76 -31.42
CA GLN A 260 -22.77 -20.30 -31.86
C GLN A 260 -22.79 -21.84 -31.95
N ASN A 261 -21.65 -22.47 -32.25
CA ASN A 261 -21.54 -23.94 -32.31
C ASN A 261 -21.66 -24.61 -30.93
N MET A 262 -21.50 -23.85 -29.84
CA MET A 262 -21.60 -24.32 -28.45
C MET A 262 -22.81 -23.71 -27.72
N SER A 263 -23.75 -23.12 -28.46
CA SER A 263 -24.92 -22.38 -27.96
C SER A 263 -25.83 -23.19 -27.01
N SER A 264 -25.81 -24.52 -27.12
CA SER A 264 -26.58 -25.46 -26.30
C SER A 264 -25.77 -26.17 -25.19
N THR A 265 -24.45 -26.02 -25.18
CA THR A 265 -23.51 -26.74 -24.31
C THR A 265 -22.75 -25.85 -23.33
N LEU A 266 -22.50 -24.59 -23.70
CA LEU A 266 -21.66 -23.66 -22.95
C LEU A 266 -22.38 -23.06 -21.73
N THR A 267 -21.97 -23.48 -20.53
CA THR A 267 -22.55 -23.06 -19.25
C THR A 267 -21.78 -21.96 -18.52
N PHE A 268 -20.47 -21.83 -18.78
CA PHE A 268 -19.57 -20.79 -18.28
C PHE A 268 -18.80 -20.16 -19.43
N LEU A 269 -18.62 -18.83 -19.40
CA LEU A 269 -17.83 -18.08 -20.38
C LEU A 269 -17.13 -16.87 -19.73
N ASP A 270 -15.79 -16.84 -19.76
CA ASP A 270 -14.99 -15.64 -19.42
C ASP A 270 -14.40 -15.02 -20.68
N LEU A 271 -14.72 -13.74 -20.89
CA LEU A 271 -14.24 -12.88 -21.97
C LEU A 271 -13.69 -11.56 -21.40
N SER A 272 -13.24 -11.55 -20.15
CA SER A 272 -12.64 -10.37 -19.54
C SER A 272 -11.46 -9.84 -20.37
N ASN A 273 -11.30 -8.53 -20.43
CA ASN A 273 -10.33 -7.79 -21.28
C ASN A 273 -10.57 -7.87 -22.80
N PHE A 274 -11.62 -8.53 -23.31
CA PHE A 274 -12.03 -8.37 -24.71
C PHE A 274 -12.59 -6.95 -24.94
N ASN A 275 -12.16 -6.26 -26.00
CA ASN A 275 -12.69 -4.94 -26.34
C ASN A 275 -14.08 -5.03 -26.99
N LEU A 276 -15.14 -4.99 -26.17
CA LEU A 276 -16.53 -5.16 -26.61
C LEU A 276 -17.24 -3.83 -26.91
N SER A 277 -16.62 -2.69 -26.58
CA SER A 277 -17.15 -1.31 -26.71
C SER A 277 -17.86 -0.98 -28.04
N ARG A 278 -17.44 -1.59 -29.15
CA ARG A 278 -18.00 -1.33 -30.50
C ARG A 278 -19.14 -2.25 -30.91
N THR A 279 -19.36 -3.37 -30.22
CA THR A 279 -20.31 -4.41 -30.63
C THR A 279 -21.11 -5.05 -29.50
N TRP A 280 -21.00 -4.54 -28.28
CA TRP A 280 -21.72 -5.09 -27.14
C TRP A 280 -23.24 -4.93 -27.28
N ASN A 281 -23.95 -6.06 -27.25
CA ASN A 281 -25.38 -6.12 -27.03
C ASN A 281 -25.69 -7.36 -26.18
N PHE A 282 -25.96 -7.12 -24.90
CA PHE A 282 -26.18 -8.18 -23.90
C PHE A 282 -27.34 -9.11 -24.31
N ALA A 283 -28.42 -8.57 -24.88
CA ALA A 283 -29.55 -9.38 -25.35
C ALA A 283 -29.14 -10.30 -26.51
N THR A 284 -28.36 -9.78 -27.47
CA THR A 284 -27.85 -10.55 -28.62
C THR A 284 -26.81 -11.60 -28.24
N LEU A 285 -26.06 -11.41 -27.15
CA LEU A 285 -25.19 -12.46 -26.61
C LEU A 285 -26.03 -13.59 -25.98
N LEU A 286 -26.91 -13.25 -25.05
CA LEU A 286 -27.72 -14.23 -24.32
C LEU A 286 -28.65 -15.01 -25.24
N SER A 287 -29.25 -14.37 -26.25
CA SER A 287 -30.07 -15.05 -27.25
C SER A 287 -29.28 -16.01 -28.16
N LYS A 288 -27.95 -15.86 -28.25
CA LYS A 288 -27.06 -16.76 -29.01
C LYS A 288 -26.52 -17.92 -28.17
N ILE A 289 -26.51 -17.81 -26.84
CA ILE A 289 -25.97 -18.83 -25.93
C ILE A 289 -26.97 -19.02 -24.76
N PRO A 290 -28.19 -19.53 -25.02
CA PRO A 290 -29.23 -19.67 -23.98
C PRO A 290 -28.90 -20.69 -22.88
N SER A 291 -27.91 -21.55 -23.09
CA SER A 291 -27.39 -22.49 -22.08
C SER A 291 -26.52 -21.83 -21.00
N LEU A 292 -26.12 -20.57 -21.19
CA LEU A 292 -25.15 -19.89 -20.33
C LEU A 292 -25.73 -19.58 -18.94
N SER A 293 -24.96 -19.91 -17.91
CA SER A 293 -25.31 -19.74 -16.49
C SER A 293 -24.35 -18.85 -15.71
N GLU A 294 -23.12 -18.71 -16.18
CA GLU A 294 -22.07 -17.88 -15.60
C GLU A 294 -21.32 -17.14 -16.71
N LEU A 295 -21.12 -15.84 -16.52
CA LEU A 295 -20.59 -14.93 -17.54
C LEU A 295 -19.72 -13.84 -16.92
N HIS A 296 -18.44 -13.81 -17.31
CA HIS A 296 -17.46 -12.82 -16.88
C HIS A 296 -16.99 -11.94 -18.04
N LEU A 297 -17.01 -10.63 -17.81
CA LEU A 297 -16.73 -9.59 -18.80
C LEU A 297 -16.01 -8.42 -18.13
N SER A 298 -15.03 -8.70 -17.27
CA SER A 298 -14.31 -7.62 -16.57
C SER A 298 -13.44 -6.83 -17.54
N SER A 299 -13.35 -5.51 -17.38
CA SER A 299 -12.45 -4.67 -18.20
C SER A 299 -12.71 -4.73 -19.73
N CYS A 300 -13.96 -4.99 -20.14
CA CYS A 300 -14.36 -5.12 -21.55
C CYS A 300 -14.71 -3.80 -22.27
N GLY A 301 -14.67 -2.68 -21.56
CA GLY A 301 -15.04 -1.36 -22.10
C GLY A 301 -16.53 -1.27 -22.43
N LEU A 302 -17.38 -1.46 -21.41
CA LEU A 302 -18.84 -1.41 -21.55
C LEU A 302 -19.44 -0.04 -21.17
N ASP A 303 -18.61 1.01 -21.18
CA ASP A 303 -18.92 2.40 -20.82
C ASP A 303 -20.18 2.94 -21.52
N LYS A 304 -20.23 2.80 -22.85
CA LYS A 304 -21.31 3.35 -23.71
C LYS A 304 -22.52 2.44 -23.82
N THR A 305 -22.62 1.43 -22.96
CA THR A 305 -23.66 0.41 -23.07
C THR A 305 -24.84 0.77 -22.18
N HIS A 306 -25.95 1.19 -22.80
CA HIS A 306 -27.15 1.65 -22.10
C HIS A 306 -27.93 0.49 -21.46
N LEU A 307 -27.33 -0.20 -20.49
CA LEU A 307 -27.92 -1.29 -19.72
C LEU A 307 -29.21 -0.86 -18.98
N SER A 308 -29.33 0.42 -18.66
CA SER A 308 -30.50 1.03 -18.02
C SER A 308 -31.61 1.45 -19.00
N SER A 309 -31.53 1.10 -20.29
CA SER A 309 -32.58 1.39 -21.27
C SER A 309 -33.84 0.54 -21.02
N PRO A 310 -35.04 1.14 -20.87
CA PRO A 310 -36.29 0.40 -20.62
C PRO A 310 -36.79 -0.42 -21.82
N SER A 311 -36.11 -0.35 -22.97
CA SER A 311 -36.45 -1.09 -24.19
C SER A 311 -36.22 -2.60 -24.10
N TYR A 312 -35.56 -3.10 -23.05
CA TYR A 312 -35.12 -4.50 -22.95
C TYR A 312 -35.77 -5.24 -21.77
N ASN A 313 -36.70 -6.15 -22.05
CA ASN A 313 -37.23 -7.09 -21.07
C ASN A 313 -36.50 -8.43 -21.18
N PHE A 314 -35.61 -8.72 -20.22
CA PHE A 314 -34.76 -9.92 -20.21
C PHE A 314 -35.33 -11.10 -19.41
N SER A 315 -36.50 -10.96 -18.77
CA SER A 315 -37.05 -11.94 -17.82
C SER A 315 -37.30 -13.35 -18.40
N THR A 316 -37.32 -13.48 -19.73
CA THR A 316 -37.52 -14.73 -20.48
C THR A 316 -36.26 -15.25 -21.20
N LEU A 317 -35.13 -14.53 -21.15
CA LEU A 317 -34.01 -14.70 -22.09
C LEU A 317 -32.71 -15.25 -21.47
N SER A 318 -32.64 -15.55 -20.18
CA SER A 318 -31.37 -15.95 -19.55
C SER A 318 -31.49 -16.94 -18.38
N ASN A 319 -30.60 -17.94 -18.42
CA ASN A 319 -30.32 -18.85 -17.31
C ASN A 319 -29.18 -18.35 -16.40
N ILE A 320 -28.72 -17.10 -16.59
CA ILE A 320 -27.59 -16.52 -15.87
C ILE A 320 -27.90 -16.46 -14.38
N ARG A 321 -27.02 -17.09 -13.60
CA ARG A 321 -26.98 -17.06 -12.14
C ARG A 321 -25.85 -16.17 -11.65
N HIS A 322 -24.70 -16.23 -12.30
CA HIS A 322 -23.50 -15.48 -11.92
C HIS A 322 -23.11 -14.52 -13.05
N LEU A 323 -22.92 -13.24 -12.71
CA LEU A 323 -22.59 -12.20 -13.69
C LEU A 323 -21.52 -11.24 -13.13
N VAL A 324 -20.38 -11.16 -13.81
CA VAL A 324 -19.24 -10.31 -13.42
C VAL A 324 -18.98 -9.28 -14.52
N LEU A 325 -19.14 -8.00 -14.17
CA LEU A 325 -19.05 -6.83 -15.04
C LEU A 325 -18.07 -5.78 -14.49
N SER A 326 -17.03 -6.21 -13.76
CA SER A 326 -16.10 -5.33 -13.06
C SER A 326 -15.27 -4.44 -14.01
N GLN A 327 -14.78 -3.30 -13.53
CA GLN A 327 -13.79 -2.45 -14.22
C GLN A 327 -14.20 -2.00 -15.64
N ASN A 328 -15.49 -1.83 -15.90
CA ASN A 328 -16.02 -1.53 -17.23
C ASN A 328 -16.32 -0.05 -17.51
N SER A 329 -16.12 0.82 -16.52
CA SER A 329 -16.50 2.25 -16.58
C SER A 329 -17.99 2.48 -16.90
N ILE A 330 -18.87 1.57 -16.48
CA ILE A 330 -20.33 1.71 -16.65
C ILE A 330 -20.80 2.89 -15.79
N GLU A 331 -21.41 3.90 -16.43
CA GLU A 331 -21.85 5.14 -15.79
C GLU A 331 -23.35 5.18 -15.46
N GLY A 332 -23.73 6.10 -14.57
CA GLY A 332 -25.13 6.45 -14.31
C GLY A 332 -25.83 5.58 -13.26
N PRO A 333 -27.17 5.47 -13.31
CA PRO A 333 -27.93 4.76 -12.30
C PRO A 333 -27.82 3.24 -12.46
N PHE A 334 -27.89 2.52 -11.34
CA PHE A 334 -27.84 1.06 -11.28
C PHE A 334 -28.81 0.43 -12.32
N PRO A 335 -28.35 -0.46 -13.22
CA PRO A 335 -29.20 -0.95 -14.30
C PRO A 335 -30.39 -1.82 -13.84
N SER A 336 -31.60 -1.32 -14.07
CA SER A 336 -32.86 -1.99 -13.74
C SER A 336 -33.10 -3.33 -14.47
N VAL A 337 -32.31 -3.63 -15.50
CA VAL A 337 -32.26 -4.99 -16.10
C VAL A 337 -32.00 -6.06 -15.03
N PHE A 338 -31.07 -5.83 -14.12
CA PHE A 338 -30.63 -6.86 -13.17
C PHE A 338 -31.68 -7.17 -12.10
N THR A 339 -32.59 -6.23 -11.79
CA THR A 339 -33.72 -6.50 -10.89
C THR A 339 -34.76 -7.45 -11.50
N ASN A 340 -34.81 -7.53 -12.84
CA ASN A 340 -35.75 -8.37 -13.59
C ASN A 340 -35.18 -9.77 -13.91
N MET A 341 -33.92 -10.06 -13.58
CA MET A 341 -33.28 -11.35 -13.82
C MET A 341 -33.51 -12.31 -12.64
N SER A 342 -34.67 -12.98 -12.61
CA SER A 342 -35.07 -13.90 -11.52
C SER A 342 -34.12 -15.08 -11.28
N SER A 343 -33.32 -15.45 -12.29
CA SER A 343 -32.27 -16.49 -12.22
C SER A 343 -31.01 -16.05 -11.47
N LEU A 344 -30.76 -14.74 -11.36
CA LEU A 344 -29.50 -14.16 -10.88
C LEU A 344 -29.31 -14.40 -9.37
N ARG A 345 -28.09 -14.77 -8.96
CA ARG A 345 -27.68 -15.12 -7.59
C ARG A 345 -26.37 -14.45 -7.17
N VAL A 346 -25.44 -14.25 -8.09
CA VAL A 346 -24.18 -13.55 -7.88
C VAL A 346 -24.10 -12.40 -8.88
N LEU A 347 -23.90 -11.18 -8.39
CA LEU A 347 -23.71 -9.99 -9.22
C LEU A 347 -22.50 -9.19 -8.73
N VAL A 348 -21.52 -9.03 -9.61
CA VAL A 348 -20.30 -8.24 -9.35
C VAL A 348 -20.22 -7.11 -10.38
N LEU A 349 -20.24 -5.87 -9.91
CA LEU A 349 -20.10 -4.62 -10.68
C LEU A 349 -18.95 -3.74 -10.13
N SER A 350 -17.99 -4.36 -9.44
CA SER A 350 -16.87 -3.67 -8.78
C SER A 350 -16.05 -2.80 -9.74
N GLY A 351 -15.67 -1.59 -9.35
CA GLY A 351 -14.81 -0.71 -10.18
C GLY A 351 -15.55 -0.08 -11.37
N ASN A 352 -16.78 0.40 -11.17
CA ASN A 352 -17.54 1.11 -12.20
C ASN A 352 -17.87 2.55 -11.75
N MET A 353 -18.67 3.28 -12.53
CA MET A 353 -19.05 4.68 -12.26
C MET A 353 -20.55 4.81 -11.95
N LEU A 354 -21.13 3.79 -11.30
CA LEU A 354 -22.54 3.81 -10.90
C LEU A 354 -22.76 4.83 -9.78
N ASN A 355 -23.72 5.75 -9.95
CA ASN A 355 -23.86 6.95 -9.11
C ASN A 355 -25.24 7.16 -8.45
N SER A 356 -26.15 6.19 -8.57
CA SER A 356 -27.46 6.21 -7.91
C SER A 356 -27.44 5.69 -6.47
N SER A 357 -28.61 5.65 -5.83
CA SER A 357 -28.85 4.84 -4.64
C SER A 357 -28.76 3.35 -4.89
N LEU A 358 -28.53 2.59 -3.82
CA LEU A 358 -28.48 1.12 -3.84
C LEU A 358 -29.83 0.51 -4.28
N PRO A 359 -29.85 -0.47 -5.20
CA PRO A 359 -31.07 -1.20 -5.57
C PRO A 359 -31.54 -2.17 -4.48
N ILE A 360 -32.81 -2.55 -4.54
CA ILE A 360 -33.34 -3.72 -3.81
C ILE A 360 -33.36 -4.91 -4.77
N ILE A 361 -32.55 -5.94 -4.51
CA ILE A 361 -32.45 -7.14 -5.36
C ILE A 361 -32.65 -8.40 -4.50
N PRO A 362 -33.91 -8.83 -4.26
CA PRO A 362 -34.23 -9.79 -3.19
C PRO A 362 -33.73 -11.23 -3.45
N ASN A 363 -33.38 -11.56 -4.69
CA ASN A 363 -33.01 -12.91 -5.12
C ASN A 363 -31.50 -13.20 -5.06
N LEU A 364 -30.65 -12.21 -4.74
CA LEU A 364 -29.21 -12.42 -4.70
C LEU A 364 -28.77 -13.16 -3.43
N ILE A 365 -27.67 -13.87 -3.58
CA ILE A 365 -26.87 -14.48 -2.52
C ILE A 365 -25.59 -13.65 -2.35
N ASP A 366 -24.88 -13.33 -3.44
CA ASP A 366 -23.69 -12.49 -3.37
C ASP A 366 -23.86 -11.22 -4.20
N LEU A 367 -23.55 -10.07 -3.57
CA LEU A 367 -23.59 -8.75 -4.20
C LEU A 367 -22.29 -8.00 -3.91
N ASP A 368 -21.60 -7.60 -4.97
CA ASP A 368 -20.37 -6.81 -4.91
C ASP A 368 -20.50 -5.58 -5.82
N LEU A 369 -20.69 -4.43 -5.21
CA LEU A 369 -20.78 -3.11 -5.87
C LEU A 369 -19.64 -2.19 -5.40
N SER A 370 -18.53 -2.79 -4.97
CA SER A 370 -17.36 -2.05 -4.45
C SER A 370 -16.76 -1.09 -5.49
N PHE A 371 -15.99 -0.09 -5.06
CA PHE A 371 -15.30 0.86 -5.94
C PHE A 371 -16.23 1.48 -7.00
N ASN A 372 -17.31 2.10 -6.54
CA ASN A 372 -18.30 2.79 -7.37
C ASN A 372 -18.56 4.20 -6.78
N GLN A 373 -19.57 4.91 -7.29
CA GLN A 373 -19.93 6.26 -6.85
C GLN A 373 -21.31 6.30 -6.16
N LEU A 374 -21.82 5.15 -5.68
CA LEU A 374 -23.20 4.98 -5.21
C LEU A 374 -23.48 5.87 -3.98
N THR A 375 -24.66 6.46 -3.94
CA THR A 375 -25.04 7.51 -2.98
C THR A 375 -26.21 7.12 -2.08
N GLY A 376 -26.44 7.88 -1.00
CA GLY A 376 -27.63 7.69 -0.16
C GLY A 376 -27.55 6.49 0.80
N PRO A 377 -28.65 6.15 1.49
CA PRO A 377 -28.64 5.16 2.57
C PRO A 377 -28.70 3.71 2.09
N ILE A 378 -28.12 2.82 2.89
CA ILE A 378 -28.30 1.37 2.76
C ILE A 378 -29.79 1.03 3.00
N PRO A 379 -30.50 0.39 2.05
CA PRO A 379 -31.90 0.00 2.20
C PRO A 379 -32.13 -0.97 3.36
N THR A 380 -33.30 -0.90 3.99
CA THR A 380 -33.68 -1.81 5.09
C THR A 380 -33.98 -3.24 4.64
N HIS A 381 -34.03 -3.53 3.34
CA HIS A 381 -34.31 -4.85 2.79
C HIS A 381 -33.34 -5.18 1.64
N LEU A 382 -32.46 -6.16 1.86
CA LEU A 382 -31.35 -6.51 0.95
C LEU A 382 -31.44 -7.94 0.38
N GLY A 383 -32.57 -8.64 0.58
CA GLY A 383 -32.73 -10.04 0.16
C GLY A 383 -32.25 -11.04 1.22
N ASN A 384 -31.56 -12.10 0.79
CA ASN A 384 -31.01 -13.14 1.66
C ASN A 384 -29.54 -13.44 1.26
N LEU A 385 -28.68 -12.46 1.52
CA LEU A 385 -27.27 -12.49 1.08
C LEU A 385 -26.39 -13.39 1.97
N SER A 386 -25.34 -13.97 1.36
CA SER A 386 -24.18 -14.57 2.02
C SER A 386 -22.96 -13.63 1.95
N LYS A 387 -22.67 -13.00 0.80
CA LYS A 387 -21.69 -11.92 0.66
C LYS A 387 -22.36 -10.58 0.34
N LEU A 388 -21.96 -9.53 1.08
CA LEU A 388 -22.24 -8.14 0.71
C LEU A 388 -20.94 -7.33 0.74
N ASP A 389 -20.56 -6.75 -0.40
CA ASP A 389 -19.46 -5.78 -0.51
C ASP A 389 -19.96 -4.49 -1.17
N LEU A 390 -19.96 -3.41 -0.39
CA LEU A 390 -20.31 -2.05 -0.82
C LEU A 390 -19.15 -1.07 -0.57
N SER A 391 -17.93 -1.59 -0.39
CA SER A 391 -16.76 -0.80 -0.03
C SER A 391 -16.41 0.27 -1.08
N SER A 392 -15.74 1.35 -0.67
CA SER A 392 -15.26 2.42 -1.58
C SER A 392 -16.40 3.02 -2.44
N ASN A 393 -17.34 3.68 -1.78
CA ASN A 393 -18.53 4.32 -2.38
C ASN A 393 -18.89 5.62 -1.62
N HIS A 394 -20.01 6.27 -1.95
CA HIS A 394 -20.51 7.50 -1.33
C HIS A 394 -21.80 7.28 -0.49
N LEU A 395 -21.98 6.08 0.05
CA LEU A 395 -23.17 5.73 0.85
C LEU A 395 -23.17 6.48 2.17
N ASN A 396 -24.36 6.85 2.65
CA ASN A 396 -24.55 7.69 3.84
C ASN A 396 -25.70 7.19 4.73
N GLY A 397 -26.13 7.99 5.70
CA GLY A 397 -27.11 7.55 6.70
C GLY A 397 -26.52 6.49 7.62
N SER A 398 -27.35 5.65 8.24
CA SER A 398 -26.92 4.63 9.20
C SER A 398 -26.99 3.21 8.63
N ILE A 399 -26.06 2.35 9.08
CA ILE A 399 -26.15 0.90 8.86
C ILE A 399 -27.47 0.41 9.49
N PRO A 400 -28.38 -0.24 8.73
CA PRO A 400 -29.70 -0.58 9.26
C PRO A 400 -29.67 -1.85 10.12
N GLU A 401 -30.37 -1.82 11.26
CA GLU A 401 -30.56 -2.97 12.18
C GLU A 401 -31.17 -4.21 11.50
N SER A 402 -31.74 -4.09 10.30
CA SER A 402 -32.24 -5.21 9.51
C SER A 402 -31.14 -6.05 8.82
N ILE A 403 -29.88 -5.59 8.75
CA ILE A 403 -28.75 -6.42 8.30
C ILE A 403 -28.63 -7.65 9.20
N GLY A 404 -28.88 -7.54 10.51
CA GLY A 404 -28.96 -8.65 11.46
C GLY A 404 -30.14 -9.61 11.28
N ASN A 405 -30.88 -9.52 10.16
CA ASN A 405 -31.86 -10.54 9.72
C ASN A 405 -31.37 -11.37 8.51
N LEU A 406 -30.25 -11.00 7.88
CA LEU A 406 -29.62 -11.74 6.77
C LEU A 406 -28.93 -13.02 7.27
N ALA A 407 -29.72 -14.03 7.67
CA ALA A 407 -29.24 -15.20 8.43
C ALA A 407 -28.18 -16.10 7.74
N THR A 408 -27.91 -15.86 6.46
CA THR A 408 -26.85 -16.52 5.67
C THR A 408 -25.53 -15.74 5.60
N LEU A 409 -25.48 -14.50 6.09
CA LEU A 409 -24.36 -13.59 5.86
C LEU A 409 -23.04 -14.11 6.48
N THR A 410 -22.01 -14.26 5.66
CA THR A 410 -20.66 -14.72 6.04
C THR A 410 -19.61 -13.62 5.88
N TYR A 411 -19.78 -12.74 4.89
CA TYR A 411 -18.89 -11.62 4.57
C TYR A 411 -19.69 -10.32 4.46
N LEU A 412 -19.23 -9.28 5.17
CA LEU A 412 -19.76 -7.93 5.10
C LEU A 412 -18.61 -6.92 5.00
N ASP A 413 -18.55 -6.17 3.89
CA ASP A 413 -17.67 -5.00 3.76
C ASP A 413 -18.47 -3.75 3.37
N LEU A 414 -18.37 -2.72 4.19
CA LEU A 414 -18.98 -1.40 4.02
C LEU A 414 -17.94 -0.27 4.14
N SER A 415 -16.65 -0.59 4.01
CA SER A 415 -15.55 0.38 4.23
C SER A 415 -15.53 1.54 3.25
N SER A 416 -14.80 2.61 3.58
CA SER A 416 -14.52 3.74 2.69
C SER A 416 -15.81 4.34 2.11
N ASN A 417 -16.70 4.77 3.01
CA ASN A 417 -18.01 5.36 2.73
C ASN A 417 -18.27 6.53 3.71
N TRP A 418 -19.47 7.12 3.67
CA TRP A 418 -19.89 8.22 4.56
C TRP A 418 -20.99 7.78 5.53
N LEU A 419 -20.96 6.51 5.97
CA LEU A 419 -21.95 5.94 6.90
C LEU A 419 -21.76 6.53 8.30
N THR A 420 -22.86 6.70 9.02
CA THR A 420 -22.98 7.44 10.29
C THR A 420 -23.78 6.65 11.34
N GLY A 421 -23.74 7.09 12.60
CA GLY A 421 -24.50 6.43 13.67
C GLY A 421 -23.83 5.14 14.18
N PRO A 422 -24.53 4.36 15.01
CA PRO A 422 -23.95 3.19 15.67
C PRO A 422 -23.82 1.97 14.77
N ILE A 423 -22.84 1.12 15.09
CA ILE A 423 -22.78 -0.26 14.59
C ILE A 423 -23.99 -1.03 15.15
N PRO A 424 -24.84 -1.65 14.31
CA PRO A 424 -26.07 -2.31 14.77
C PRO A 424 -25.83 -3.44 15.76
N THR A 425 -26.67 -3.48 16.80
CA THR A 425 -26.61 -4.52 17.83
C THR A 425 -27.01 -5.90 17.29
N SER A 426 -27.86 -5.94 16.26
CA SER A 426 -28.31 -7.18 15.61
C SER A 426 -27.24 -7.93 14.84
N LEU A 427 -26.10 -7.32 14.48
CA LEU A 427 -25.00 -7.99 13.79
C LEU A 427 -24.50 -9.22 14.55
N GLY A 428 -24.47 -9.15 15.88
CA GLY A 428 -24.08 -10.27 16.76
C GLY A 428 -24.97 -11.52 16.69
N ARG A 429 -26.15 -11.44 16.04
CA ARG A 429 -27.05 -12.60 15.84
C ARG A 429 -26.53 -13.58 14.79
N HIS A 430 -25.62 -13.16 13.91
CA HIS A 430 -25.18 -13.93 12.75
C HIS A 430 -23.98 -14.83 13.06
N ILE A 431 -24.24 -15.97 13.70
CA ILE A 431 -23.23 -17.03 13.99
C ILE A 431 -22.52 -17.60 12.73
N SER A 432 -22.90 -17.15 11.54
CA SER A 432 -22.28 -17.42 10.23
C SER A 432 -21.17 -16.44 9.84
N LEU A 433 -21.12 -15.23 10.41
CA LEU A 433 -20.16 -14.18 10.02
C LEU A 433 -18.70 -14.61 10.30
N GLN A 434 -17.87 -14.45 9.28
CA GLN A 434 -16.44 -14.75 9.26
C GLN A 434 -15.61 -13.49 9.00
N PHE A 435 -16.16 -12.54 8.24
CA PHE A 435 -15.48 -11.31 7.83
C PHE A 435 -16.42 -10.11 8.03
N ILE A 436 -15.96 -9.11 8.79
CA ILE A 436 -16.65 -7.81 8.93
C ILE A 436 -15.63 -6.69 8.77
N ARG A 437 -15.86 -5.80 7.81
CA ARG A 437 -15.16 -4.53 7.66
C ARG A 437 -16.17 -3.38 7.53
N VAL A 438 -16.02 -2.33 8.34
CA VAL A 438 -16.77 -1.05 8.21
C VAL A 438 -15.87 0.17 8.37
N SER A 439 -14.57 0.00 8.13
CA SER A 439 -13.53 1.01 8.34
C SER A 439 -13.64 2.22 7.42
N SER A 440 -12.99 3.33 7.77
CA SER A 440 -13.01 4.58 7.00
C SER A 440 -14.44 5.07 6.74
N ASN A 441 -15.17 5.35 7.82
CA ASN A 441 -16.54 5.85 7.83
C ASN A 441 -16.71 6.91 8.96
N LEU A 442 -17.93 7.39 9.16
CA LEU A 442 -18.31 8.37 10.19
C LEU A 442 -19.17 7.73 11.31
N LEU A 443 -19.00 6.42 11.56
CA LEU A 443 -19.75 5.67 12.58
C LEU A 443 -19.37 6.14 13.99
N ASN A 444 -20.31 6.08 14.92
CA ASN A 444 -20.16 6.61 16.28
C ASN A 444 -20.77 5.66 17.33
N GLY A 445 -20.76 6.08 18.61
CA GLY A 445 -21.21 5.25 19.71
C GLY A 445 -20.29 4.05 19.97
N THR A 446 -20.81 3.04 20.67
CA THR A 446 -20.04 1.90 21.16
C THR A 446 -19.98 0.73 20.18
N ILE A 447 -18.85 0.00 20.18
CA ILE A 447 -18.81 -1.37 19.63
C ILE A 447 -19.84 -2.23 20.40
N PRO A 448 -20.78 -2.94 19.74
CA PRO A 448 -21.74 -3.77 20.43
C PRO A 448 -21.09 -4.99 21.08
N VAL A 449 -21.39 -5.25 22.36
CA VAL A 449 -20.97 -6.48 23.08
C VAL A 449 -21.45 -7.75 22.36
N SER A 450 -22.56 -7.68 21.62
CA SER A 450 -23.09 -8.79 20.81
C SER A 450 -22.12 -9.27 19.72
N ILE A 451 -21.16 -8.46 19.28
CA ILE A 451 -20.07 -8.91 18.39
C ILE A 451 -19.30 -10.08 19.01
N GLY A 452 -19.12 -10.11 20.34
CA GLY A 452 -18.44 -11.18 21.06
C GLY A 452 -19.11 -12.56 21.00
N GLN A 453 -20.30 -12.67 20.37
CA GLN A 453 -21.04 -13.92 20.15
C GLN A 453 -20.66 -14.60 18.82
N LEU A 454 -19.93 -13.92 17.92
CA LEU A 454 -19.65 -14.35 16.55
C LEU A 454 -18.51 -15.37 16.47
N ALA A 455 -18.72 -16.60 16.95
CA ALA A 455 -17.66 -17.60 17.13
C ALA A 455 -16.88 -18.01 15.86
N LYS A 456 -17.42 -17.73 14.66
CA LYS A 456 -16.75 -17.97 13.36
C LYS A 456 -15.95 -16.77 12.82
N LEU A 457 -16.00 -15.62 13.48
CA LEU A 457 -15.36 -14.39 13.04
C LEU A 457 -13.84 -14.54 13.04
N GLN A 458 -13.23 -14.34 11.87
CA GLN A 458 -11.78 -14.41 11.63
C GLN A 458 -11.19 -13.01 11.46
N TYR A 459 -11.89 -12.14 10.74
CA TYR A 459 -11.44 -10.80 10.39
C TYR A 459 -12.43 -9.74 10.87
N LEU A 460 -11.96 -8.81 11.70
CA LEU A 460 -12.73 -7.69 12.22
C LEU A 460 -11.97 -6.37 12.05
N ASP A 461 -12.50 -5.47 11.21
CA ASP A 461 -11.93 -4.15 10.96
C ASP A 461 -12.98 -3.03 11.14
N PHE A 462 -12.84 -2.31 12.26
CA PHE A 462 -13.64 -1.15 12.65
C PHE A 462 -12.79 0.15 12.67
N SER A 463 -11.64 0.16 12.00
CA SER A 463 -10.70 1.29 12.00
C SER A 463 -11.27 2.59 11.40
N ASN A 464 -10.58 3.70 11.64
CA ASN A 464 -10.83 5.00 11.03
C ASN A 464 -12.31 5.43 11.07
N ASN A 465 -12.86 5.54 12.28
CA ASN A 465 -14.24 5.92 12.58
C ASN A 465 -14.28 6.83 13.83
N SER A 466 -15.48 7.24 14.26
CA SER A 466 -15.71 8.05 15.47
C SER A 466 -16.27 7.23 16.65
N LEU A 467 -15.93 5.95 16.76
CA LEU A 467 -16.40 5.06 17.84
C LEU A 467 -15.86 5.49 19.21
N GLU A 468 -16.64 5.27 20.25
CA GLU A 468 -16.38 5.73 21.62
C GLU A 468 -16.85 4.73 22.70
N GLY A 469 -16.45 4.97 23.94
CA GLY A 469 -16.81 4.11 25.07
C GLY A 469 -15.70 3.13 25.48
N VAL A 470 -16.08 2.05 26.16
CA VAL A 470 -15.12 1.13 26.82
C VAL A 470 -15.15 -0.25 26.17
N VAL A 471 -13.99 -0.70 25.69
CA VAL A 471 -13.79 -2.05 25.15
C VAL A 471 -13.25 -2.95 26.25
N SER A 472 -13.97 -4.05 26.49
CA SER A 472 -13.70 -5.09 27.50
C SER A 472 -13.77 -6.50 26.88
N GLU A 473 -13.37 -7.51 27.65
CA GLU A 473 -13.37 -8.94 27.32
C GLU A 473 -14.67 -9.43 26.68
N ALA A 474 -15.81 -8.89 27.14
CA ALA A 474 -17.15 -9.29 26.70
C ALA A 474 -17.36 -9.11 25.18
N HIS A 475 -16.69 -8.14 24.56
CA HIS A 475 -16.77 -7.89 23.11
C HIS A 475 -16.04 -8.95 22.27
N PHE A 476 -15.23 -9.80 22.91
CA PHE A 476 -14.37 -10.79 22.25
C PHE A 476 -14.51 -12.21 22.83
N ALA A 477 -15.47 -12.42 23.76
CA ALA A 477 -15.47 -13.55 24.69
C ALA A 477 -15.57 -14.94 24.03
N ASN A 478 -16.28 -15.06 22.90
CA ASN A 478 -16.44 -16.35 22.18
C ASN A 478 -15.74 -16.38 20.81
N LEU A 479 -14.88 -15.38 20.48
CA LEU A 479 -14.33 -15.20 19.13
C LEU A 479 -13.17 -16.15 18.80
N SER A 480 -13.33 -17.45 19.00
CA SER A 480 -12.24 -18.44 18.93
C SER A 480 -11.49 -18.53 17.58
N MET A 481 -12.08 -18.07 16.49
CA MET A 481 -11.47 -18.07 15.15
C MET A 481 -10.75 -16.76 14.78
N LEU A 482 -10.71 -15.75 15.66
CA LEU A 482 -10.23 -14.41 15.32
C LEU A 482 -8.71 -14.38 15.08
N THR A 483 -8.30 -13.98 13.87
CA THR A 483 -6.90 -13.84 13.46
C THR A 483 -6.50 -12.40 13.13
N TYR A 484 -7.45 -11.53 12.79
CA TYR A 484 -7.19 -10.12 12.51
C TYR A 484 -8.17 -9.23 13.28
N LEU A 485 -7.63 -8.27 14.03
CA LEU A 485 -8.39 -7.24 14.74
C LEU A 485 -7.78 -5.85 14.49
N ASP A 486 -8.55 -4.98 13.85
CA ASP A 486 -8.25 -3.55 13.71
C ASP A 486 -9.40 -2.69 14.26
N THR A 487 -9.07 -1.77 15.16
CA THR A 487 -9.98 -0.69 15.59
C THR A 487 -9.30 0.68 15.60
N SER A 488 -8.17 0.82 14.91
CA SER A 488 -7.29 1.99 14.90
C SER A 488 -8.01 3.30 14.53
N SER A 489 -7.39 4.43 14.87
CA SER A 489 -7.87 5.80 14.63
C SER A 489 -9.21 6.18 15.29
N ASN A 490 -9.82 5.29 16.08
CA ASN A 490 -10.98 5.59 16.92
C ASN A 490 -10.55 6.22 18.26
N THR A 491 -10.15 7.49 18.24
CA THR A 491 -9.51 8.21 19.36
C THR A 491 -10.28 8.27 20.69
N LYS A 492 -11.58 7.93 20.69
CA LYS A 492 -12.42 7.88 21.88
C LYS A 492 -12.64 6.48 22.46
N LEU A 493 -12.28 5.40 21.76
CA LEU A 493 -12.36 4.05 22.31
C LEU A 493 -11.34 3.88 23.44
N ARG A 494 -11.77 3.25 24.54
CA ARG A 494 -10.97 3.00 25.74
C ARG A 494 -10.88 1.51 26.03
N TYR A 495 -9.73 0.92 25.75
CA TYR A 495 -9.45 -0.46 26.10
C TYR A 495 -9.21 -0.58 27.62
N ASN A 496 -10.12 -1.27 28.29
CA ASN A 496 -10.03 -1.64 29.71
C ASN A 496 -10.26 -3.15 29.84
N ILE A 497 -9.21 -3.90 29.55
CA ILE A 497 -9.15 -5.36 29.64
C ILE A 497 -8.27 -5.74 30.83
N SER A 498 -8.69 -6.77 31.57
CA SER A 498 -8.00 -7.37 32.71
C SER A 498 -6.64 -7.95 32.34
N ARG A 499 -5.74 -8.00 33.32
CA ARG A 499 -4.37 -8.52 33.15
C ARG A 499 -4.27 -10.04 33.15
N ASP A 500 -5.31 -10.69 33.67
CA ASP A 500 -5.39 -12.13 33.86
C ASP A 500 -6.30 -12.81 32.83
N TRP A 501 -6.96 -12.03 31.97
CA TRP A 501 -7.76 -12.56 30.87
C TRP A 501 -6.89 -13.34 29.87
N ILE A 502 -7.45 -14.45 29.40
CA ILE A 502 -6.90 -15.29 28.35
C ILE A 502 -7.90 -15.25 27.19
N PRO A 503 -7.58 -14.60 26.05
CA PRO A 503 -8.46 -14.61 24.89
C PRO A 503 -8.60 -16.02 24.32
N PRO A 504 -9.76 -16.39 23.74
CA PRO A 504 -10.00 -17.72 23.16
C PRO A 504 -9.36 -17.92 21.77
N PHE A 505 -8.53 -16.97 21.30
CA PHE A 505 -8.04 -16.87 19.92
C PHE A 505 -6.53 -16.60 19.84
N GLN A 506 -5.99 -16.63 18.61
CA GLN A 506 -4.59 -16.34 18.29
C GLN A 506 -4.52 -15.35 17.11
N LEU A 507 -4.40 -14.07 17.42
CA LEU A 507 -4.21 -13.02 16.41
C LEU A 507 -2.89 -13.18 15.66
N VAL A 508 -2.97 -13.00 14.35
CA VAL A 508 -1.85 -12.72 13.43
C VAL A 508 -1.58 -11.22 13.36
N SER A 509 -2.64 -10.40 13.37
CA SER A 509 -2.55 -8.94 13.36
C SER A 509 -3.41 -8.30 14.43
N LEU A 510 -2.84 -7.34 15.16
CA LEU A 510 -3.54 -6.44 16.06
C LEU A 510 -3.16 -4.98 15.78
N LEU A 511 -4.14 -4.17 15.42
CA LEU A 511 -3.97 -2.76 15.07
C LEU A 511 -4.86 -1.90 15.96
N LEU A 512 -4.25 -1.18 16.91
CA LEU A 512 -4.95 -0.32 17.89
C LEU A 512 -4.47 1.14 17.86
N ARG A 513 -3.72 1.56 16.82
CA ARG A 513 -3.18 2.92 16.65
C ARG A 513 -4.16 4.01 17.07
N SER A 514 -3.70 4.95 17.88
CA SER A 514 -4.49 6.07 18.43
C SER A 514 -5.72 5.70 19.30
N CYS A 515 -5.92 4.44 19.70
CA CYS A 515 -6.95 4.05 20.70
C CYS A 515 -6.42 4.16 22.13
N ASN A 516 -7.24 4.58 23.09
CA ASN A 516 -6.78 4.78 24.48
C ASN A 516 -6.67 3.45 25.24
N ILE A 517 -5.46 3.05 25.67
CA ILE A 517 -5.24 1.83 26.47
C ILE A 517 -5.01 2.20 27.94
N THR A 518 -5.96 1.81 28.80
CA THR A 518 -6.03 2.29 30.20
C THR A 518 -5.04 1.61 31.17
N ASN A 519 -4.65 0.35 30.93
CA ASN A 519 -4.05 -0.53 31.95
C ASN A 519 -2.51 -0.73 31.85
N ARG A 520 -1.80 0.24 31.26
CA ARG A 520 -0.41 0.13 30.73
C ARG A 520 -0.34 -0.88 29.57
N PHE A 521 0.86 -1.40 29.25
CA PHE A 521 1.07 -2.40 28.19
C PHE A 521 0.10 -3.60 28.35
N PRO A 522 -0.68 -3.98 27.33
CA PRO A 522 -1.71 -5.02 27.46
C PRO A 522 -1.12 -6.39 27.83
N HIS A 523 -1.55 -6.94 28.97
CA HIS A 523 -0.89 -8.11 29.56
C HIS A 523 -1.33 -9.45 28.93
N TRP A 524 -2.55 -9.50 28.38
CA TRP A 524 -3.11 -10.67 27.69
C TRP A 524 -2.36 -11.04 26.40
N LEU A 525 -1.61 -10.09 25.81
CA LEU A 525 -0.78 -10.30 24.61
C LEU A 525 0.29 -11.38 24.82
N ARG A 526 0.70 -11.67 26.06
CA ARG A 526 1.62 -12.79 26.41
C ARG A 526 1.15 -14.17 25.90
N ASN A 527 -0.14 -14.28 25.58
CA ASN A 527 -0.79 -15.49 25.10
C ASN A 527 -0.89 -15.55 23.56
N GLN A 528 -0.55 -14.49 22.82
CA GLN A 528 -0.76 -14.38 21.35
C GLN A 528 0.50 -14.83 20.59
N ARG A 529 0.69 -16.15 20.47
CA ARG A 529 1.92 -16.75 19.91
C ARG A 529 2.02 -16.63 18.39
N ASN A 530 0.91 -16.43 17.70
CA ASN A 530 0.88 -16.27 16.24
C ASN A 530 1.00 -14.81 15.78
N LEU A 531 1.34 -13.85 16.65
CA LEU A 531 1.29 -12.42 16.34
C LEU A 531 2.47 -11.97 15.44
N HIS A 532 2.15 -11.49 14.23
CA HIS A 532 3.10 -11.02 13.22
C HIS A 532 3.09 -9.49 13.07
N VAL A 533 1.95 -8.86 13.30
CA VAL A 533 1.74 -7.41 13.22
C VAL A 533 1.15 -6.94 14.55
N LEU A 534 1.85 -6.02 15.21
CA LEU A 534 1.38 -5.35 16.42
C LEU A 534 1.61 -3.85 16.32
N ASP A 535 0.52 -3.10 16.20
CA ASP A 535 0.52 -1.63 16.25
C ASP A 535 -0.23 -1.16 17.49
N LEU A 536 0.53 -0.57 18.43
CA LEU A 536 0.01 0.14 19.61
C LEU A 536 0.47 1.61 19.62
N SER A 537 0.80 2.19 18.46
CA SER A 537 1.24 3.58 18.33
C SER A 537 0.20 4.57 18.86
N ASN A 538 0.64 5.66 19.50
CA ASN A 538 -0.24 6.71 20.04
C ASN A 538 -1.35 6.20 21.00
N THR A 539 -1.19 5.01 21.63
CA THR A 539 -2.22 4.41 22.51
C THR A 539 -2.17 4.90 23.96
N THR A 540 -1.22 5.79 24.28
CA THR A 540 -0.90 6.33 25.61
C THR A 540 -0.33 5.33 26.63
N ILE A 541 0.07 4.13 26.18
CA ILE A 541 0.70 3.11 27.04
C ILE A 541 1.98 3.64 27.69
N SER A 542 2.21 3.22 28.94
CA SER A 542 3.22 3.82 29.81
C SER A 542 3.94 2.81 30.71
N GLY A 543 5.19 3.13 31.06
CA GLY A 543 6.06 2.27 31.86
C GLY A 543 6.99 1.39 31.02
N HIS A 544 7.64 0.42 31.66
CA HIS A 544 8.65 -0.42 31.01
C HIS A 544 8.01 -1.51 30.13
N LEU A 545 8.72 -1.93 29.08
CA LEU A 545 8.38 -3.11 28.28
C LEU A 545 8.34 -4.36 29.18
N PRO A 546 7.26 -5.17 29.17
CA PRO A 546 7.13 -6.33 30.06
C PRO A 546 8.18 -7.43 29.82
N THR A 547 8.69 -8.05 30.88
CA THR A 547 9.74 -9.09 30.79
C THR A 547 9.32 -10.37 30.05
N TRP A 548 8.01 -10.62 29.91
CA TRP A 548 7.51 -11.73 29.09
C TRP A 548 7.55 -11.43 27.58
N LEU A 549 7.58 -10.16 27.16
CA LEU A 549 7.59 -9.79 25.74
C LEU A 549 8.84 -10.33 25.05
N ARG A 550 9.99 -10.35 25.74
CA ARG A 550 11.24 -10.99 25.31
C ARG A 550 11.10 -12.48 24.95
N LYS A 551 10.12 -13.17 25.55
CA LYS A 551 9.82 -14.60 25.33
C LYS A 551 8.73 -14.85 24.27
N MET A 552 8.28 -13.80 23.58
CA MET A 552 7.44 -13.93 22.38
C MET A 552 8.33 -14.25 21.17
N PRO A 553 7.81 -14.93 20.13
CA PRO A 553 8.45 -14.99 18.82
C PRO A 553 8.72 -13.59 18.27
N ILE A 554 9.62 -13.48 17.30
CA ILE A 554 9.87 -12.22 16.60
C ILE A 554 8.60 -11.77 15.87
N ILE A 555 8.11 -10.57 16.25
CA ILE A 555 6.99 -9.88 15.61
C ILE A 555 7.57 -9.08 14.44
N GLY A 556 7.13 -9.38 13.21
CA GLY A 556 7.67 -8.82 11.98
C GLY A 556 7.48 -7.31 11.90
N TYR A 557 6.25 -6.84 12.07
CA TYR A 557 5.89 -5.42 12.21
C TYR A 557 5.56 -5.12 13.68
N LEU A 558 6.38 -4.31 14.34
CA LEU A 558 6.14 -3.86 15.71
C LEU A 558 6.23 -2.33 15.78
N ASP A 559 5.09 -1.68 15.98
CA ASP A 559 4.98 -0.25 16.25
C ASP A 559 4.47 -0.01 17.68
N LEU A 560 5.28 0.69 18.47
CA LEU A 560 4.95 1.18 19.82
C LEU A 560 5.23 2.69 19.95
N SER A 561 5.31 3.41 18.84
CA SER A 561 5.65 4.83 18.74
C SER A 561 4.67 5.77 19.45
N HIS A 562 5.04 7.05 19.62
CA HIS A 562 4.16 8.12 20.11
C HIS A 562 3.51 7.80 21.48
N ASN A 563 4.26 7.14 22.37
CA ASN A 563 3.78 6.60 23.63
C ASN A 563 4.58 7.17 24.83
N LYS A 564 4.39 6.55 26.01
CA LYS A 564 5.02 6.97 27.28
C LYS A 564 5.82 5.82 27.89
N LEU A 565 6.36 4.94 27.04
CA LEU A 565 7.19 3.82 27.44
C LEU A 565 8.58 4.31 27.89
N ASN A 566 9.21 3.61 28.83
CA ASN A 566 10.49 4.03 29.41
C ASN A 566 11.35 2.85 29.88
N GLY A 567 12.58 3.13 30.33
CA GLY A 567 13.55 2.12 30.74
C GLY A 567 14.29 1.49 29.55
N PRO A 568 14.75 0.23 29.68
CA PRO A 568 15.58 -0.43 28.68
C PRO A 568 14.80 -1.22 27.62
N LEU A 569 15.36 -1.23 26.40
CA LEU A 569 14.85 -1.99 25.25
C LEU A 569 15.13 -3.52 25.32
N ILE A 570 15.76 -4.01 26.40
CA ILE A 570 16.14 -5.43 26.58
C ILE A 570 14.97 -6.44 26.53
N ASN A 571 13.74 -5.95 26.64
CA ASN A 571 12.52 -6.76 26.68
C ASN A 571 11.76 -6.82 25.35
N LEU A 572 12.32 -6.28 24.25
CA LEU A 572 11.77 -6.48 22.90
C LEU A 572 11.67 -7.98 22.52
N PRO A 573 10.72 -8.37 21.66
CA PRO A 573 10.54 -9.77 21.27
C PRO A 573 11.77 -10.34 20.55
N ASN A 574 12.25 -11.49 21.02
CA ASN A 574 13.55 -12.07 20.67
C ASN A 574 13.54 -13.62 20.68
N GLY A 575 12.36 -14.24 20.57
CA GLY A 575 12.19 -15.69 20.42
C GLY A 575 12.50 -16.19 19.00
N GLU A 576 12.52 -17.51 18.83
CA GLU A 576 12.82 -18.18 17.56
C GLU A 576 11.78 -17.88 16.46
N THR A 577 12.24 -17.83 15.22
CA THR A 577 11.45 -17.55 14.01
C THR A 577 11.03 -18.85 13.31
N TYR A 578 9.74 -19.17 13.36
CA TYR A 578 9.20 -20.35 12.67
C TYR A 578 8.93 -20.07 11.18
N GLY A 579 9.95 -20.25 10.34
CA GLY A 579 9.81 -20.65 8.94
C GLY A 579 9.01 -19.75 7.99
N ARG A 580 8.88 -18.45 8.26
CA ARG A 580 8.06 -17.53 7.45
C ARG A 580 8.90 -16.41 6.83
N ASN A 581 8.84 -16.29 5.51
CA ASN A 581 9.36 -15.13 4.78
C ASN A 581 8.47 -13.90 5.06
N TYR A 582 8.95 -13.03 5.95
CA TYR A 582 8.32 -11.75 6.23
C TYR A 582 8.42 -10.81 5.04
N LYS A 583 7.42 -9.95 4.84
CA LYS A 583 7.52 -8.78 3.96
C LYS A 583 7.77 -7.55 4.81
N PHE A 584 8.89 -6.87 4.59
CA PHE A 584 9.26 -5.61 5.22
C PHE A 584 9.16 -5.64 6.76
N PRO A 585 10.14 -6.23 7.47
CA PRO A 585 10.15 -6.21 8.93
C PRO A 585 10.54 -4.83 9.47
N ILE A 586 9.73 -4.34 10.41
CA ILE A 586 9.72 -2.95 10.90
C ILE A 586 9.73 -2.94 12.43
N LEU A 587 10.56 -2.06 13.00
CA LEU A 587 10.52 -1.70 14.42
C LEU A 587 10.46 -0.18 14.58
N PHE A 588 9.29 0.34 14.97
CA PHE A 588 9.04 1.75 15.27
C PHE A 588 8.81 1.94 16.77
N LEU A 589 9.68 2.74 17.41
CA LEU A 589 9.69 3.01 18.85
C LEU A 589 9.86 4.51 19.16
N GLU A 590 9.72 5.37 18.16
CA GLU A 590 9.98 6.80 18.27
C GLU A 590 9.01 7.52 19.20
N ASN A 591 9.39 8.74 19.60
CA ASN A 591 8.56 9.62 20.43
C ASN A 591 8.09 8.92 21.73
N ASN A 592 9.06 8.45 22.50
CA ASN A 592 8.90 7.71 23.76
C ASN A 592 9.95 8.21 24.79
N PHE A 593 10.09 7.54 25.94
CA PHE A 593 11.04 7.91 27.00
C PHE A 593 12.04 6.78 27.32
N PHE A 594 12.41 5.94 26.35
CA PHE A 594 13.47 4.93 26.53
C PHE A 594 14.81 5.63 26.81
N ASN A 595 15.49 5.23 27.88
CA ASN A 595 16.52 6.07 28.53
C ASN A 595 17.80 5.32 28.96
N GLU A 596 18.02 4.13 28.41
CA GLU A 596 19.26 3.35 28.56
C GLU A 596 19.96 3.20 27.20
N SER A 597 21.00 2.37 27.10
CA SER A 597 21.70 2.10 25.84
C SER A 597 20.92 1.15 24.92
N ILE A 598 21.12 1.30 23.60
CA ILE A 598 20.65 0.32 22.60
C ILE A 598 21.26 -1.05 22.95
N PRO A 599 20.44 -2.11 23.17
CA PRO A 599 20.93 -3.38 23.68
C PRO A 599 21.43 -4.29 22.57
N THR A 600 22.46 -5.09 22.86
CA THR A 600 23.02 -6.08 21.92
C THR A 600 22.04 -7.19 21.53
N SER A 601 20.90 -7.34 22.23
CA SER A 601 19.80 -8.20 21.81
C SER A 601 19.14 -7.74 20.51
N LEU A 602 19.10 -6.43 20.22
CA LEU A 602 18.53 -5.91 18.97
C LEU A 602 19.27 -6.45 17.74
N CYS A 603 20.57 -6.73 17.87
CA CYS A 603 21.42 -7.33 16.83
C CYS A 603 21.03 -8.77 16.43
N ARG A 604 20.00 -9.36 17.04
CA ARG A 604 19.37 -10.62 16.62
C ARG A 604 18.28 -10.44 15.57
N ARG A 605 17.73 -9.24 15.42
CA ARG A 605 16.70 -8.89 14.43
C ARG A 605 17.32 -8.66 13.04
N THR A 606 18.07 -9.65 12.54
CA THR A 606 18.73 -9.60 11.22
C THR A 606 17.73 -9.55 10.05
N ASP A 607 16.44 -9.71 10.34
CA ASP A 607 15.31 -9.54 9.43
C ASP A 607 14.91 -8.08 9.19
N LEU A 608 15.30 -7.11 10.03
CA LEU A 608 14.83 -5.73 9.92
C LEU A 608 15.26 -5.03 8.62
N GLU A 609 14.28 -4.46 7.92
CA GLU A 609 14.48 -3.49 6.84
C GLU A 609 14.36 -2.03 7.36
N TYR A 610 13.57 -1.79 8.42
CA TYR A 610 13.37 -0.45 9.01
C TYR A 610 13.52 -0.45 10.53
N LEU A 611 14.29 0.50 11.06
CA LEU A 611 14.50 0.73 12.48
C LEU A 611 14.39 2.23 12.81
N ASP A 612 13.37 2.61 13.59
CA ASP A 612 13.26 3.95 14.17
C ASP A 612 13.27 3.88 15.72
N LEU A 613 14.26 4.55 16.31
CA LEU A 613 14.45 4.72 17.75
C LEU A 613 14.48 6.21 18.16
N SER A 614 14.00 7.10 17.30
CA SER A 614 14.19 8.54 17.41
C SER A 614 13.33 9.21 18.49
N ARG A 615 13.58 10.49 18.77
CA ARG A 615 12.82 11.33 19.72
C ARG A 615 12.63 10.63 21.08
N ASN A 616 13.73 10.09 21.60
CA ASN A 616 13.79 9.28 22.81
C ASN A 616 14.85 9.88 23.77
N ARG A 617 15.40 9.08 24.70
CA ARG A 617 16.43 9.51 25.66
C ARG A 617 17.61 8.54 25.72
N LEU A 618 17.83 7.75 24.66
CA LEU A 618 18.82 6.67 24.61
C LEU A 618 20.24 7.21 24.79
N ILE A 619 21.07 6.49 25.55
CA ILE A 619 22.42 6.93 25.96
C ILE A 619 23.52 5.98 25.50
N GLY A 620 24.78 6.40 25.63
CA GLY A 620 25.95 5.56 25.37
C GLY A 620 26.38 5.59 23.90
N GLN A 621 26.95 4.48 23.42
CA GLN A 621 27.45 4.32 22.05
C GLN A 621 26.53 3.39 21.24
N VAL A 622 26.59 3.49 19.91
CA VAL A 622 25.86 2.55 19.03
C VAL A 622 26.57 1.18 19.01
N PRO A 623 25.88 0.05 19.28
CA PRO A 623 26.53 -1.26 19.44
C PRO A 623 27.18 -1.80 18.16
N LYS A 624 28.37 -2.42 18.29
CA LYS A 624 29.08 -3.04 17.15
C LYS A 624 28.26 -4.07 16.37
N CYS A 625 27.46 -4.87 17.06
CA CYS A 625 26.68 -5.93 16.43
C CYS A 625 25.53 -5.44 15.52
N LEU A 626 25.27 -4.14 15.40
CA LEU A 626 24.39 -3.64 14.31
C LEU A 626 24.99 -3.90 12.92
N GLU A 627 26.29 -4.19 12.82
CA GLU A 627 26.94 -4.71 11.60
C GLU A 627 26.32 -6.02 11.08
N ASN A 628 25.55 -6.74 11.91
CA ASN A 628 24.81 -7.94 11.52
C ASN A 628 23.52 -7.65 10.74
N LEU A 629 23.01 -6.41 10.75
CA LEU A 629 21.70 -6.04 10.16
C LEU A 629 21.82 -5.75 8.66
N GLN A 630 22.29 -6.74 7.90
CA GLN A 630 22.65 -6.62 6.47
C GLN A 630 21.47 -6.38 5.51
N HIS A 631 20.23 -6.44 5.99
CA HIS A 631 19.01 -6.12 5.21
C HIS A 631 18.44 -4.73 5.52
N LEU A 632 19.03 -3.99 6.46
CA LEU A 632 18.50 -2.71 6.91
C LEU A 632 18.61 -1.64 5.82
N ARG A 633 17.47 -1.06 5.41
CA ARG A 633 17.36 0.07 4.48
C ARG A 633 17.30 1.41 5.20
N THR A 634 16.63 1.44 6.35
CA THR A 634 16.36 2.68 7.10
C THR A 634 16.81 2.54 8.55
N MET A 635 17.71 3.43 8.98
CA MET A 635 18.13 3.58 10.37
C MET A 635 17.95 5.03 10.83
N ILE A 636 17.03 5.25 11.79
CA ILE A 636 16.74 6.56 12.36
C ILE A 636 16.97 6.48 13.88
N LEU A 637 17.99 7.22 14.36
CA LEU A 637 18.38 7.29 15.77
C LEU A 637 18.29 8.74 16.32
N SER A 638 17.65 9.64 15.57
CA SER A 638 17.62 11.09 15.78
C SER A 638 17.03 11.52 17.13
N SER A 639 17.36 12.72 17.62
CA SER A 639 16.83 13.28 18.87
C SER A 639 16.96 12.32 20.06
N ASN A 640 18.20 12.03 20.42
CA ASN A 640 18.57 11.13 21.52
C ASN A 640 19.79 11.69 22.28
N GLN A 641 20.43 10.87 23.11
CA GLN A 641 21.63 11.22 23.86
C GLN A 641 22.81 10.29 23.54
N LEU A 642 22.81 9.71 22.33
CA LEU A 642 23.88 8.83 21.83
C LEU A 642 25.17 9.63 21.63
N SER A 643 26.31 8.96 21.76
CA SER A 643 27.61 9.59 21.95
C SER A 643 28.76 8.71 21.48
N GLY A 644 29.97 9.26 21.45
CA GLY A 644 31.16 8.60 20.88
C GLY A 644 31.30 8.89 19.39
N VAL A 645 32.16 8.14 18.71
CA VAL A 645 32.36 8.29 17.26
C VAL A 645 31.25 7.61 16.46
N ILE A 646 30.93 8.13 15.27
CA ILE A 646 30.10 7.38 14.31
C ILE A 646 30.90 6.14 13.89
N PRO A 647 30.36 4.92 13.99
CA PRO A 647 31.19 3.72 13.80
C PRO A 647 31.34 3.33 12.32
N SER A 648 32.54 2.90 11.93
CA SER A 648 32.84 2.46 10.55
C SER A 648 32.06 1.23 10.08
N PHE A 649 31.49 0.44 11.00
CA PHE A 649 30.64 -0.73 10.69
C PHE A 649 29.17 -0.36 10.42
N MET A 650 28.78 0.93 10.53
CA MET A 650 27.42 1.43 10.28
C MET A 650 27.06 1.47 8.78
N ALA A 651 27.77 0.69 7.95
CA ALA A 651 27.65 0.69 6.50
C ALA A 651 27.23 -0.69 5.93
N PRO A 652 26.04 -1.24 6.28
CA PRO A 652 25.48 -2.36 5.52
C PRO A 652 25.13 -1.86 4.11
N ASN A 653 25.52 -2.62 3.08
CA ASN A 653 25.45 -2.16 1.67
C ASN A 653 24.03 -1.84 1.15
N SER A 654 23.00 -2.13 1.95
CA SER A 654 21.57 -1.93 1.70
C SER A 654 21.00 -0.59 2.20
N LEU A 655 21.76 0.21 2.96
CA LEU A 655 21.21 1.37 3.67
C LEU A 655 20.90 2.53 2.73
N GLU A 656 19.61 2.84 2.58
CA GLU A 656 19.06 3.93 1.77
C GLU A 656 18.87 5.23 2.59
N ARG A 657 18.67 5.11 3.91
CA ARG A 657 18.35 6.23 4.81
C ARG A 657 19.09 6.10 6.15
N LEU A 658 19.89 7.10 6.50
CA LEU A 658 20.59 7.18 7.79
C LEU A 658 20.38 8.55 8.44
N LYS A 659 19.75 8.56 9.62
CA LYS A 659 19.55 9.77 10.42
C LYS A 659 20.10 9.59 11.84
N LEU A 660 21.07 10.42 12.21
CA LEU A 660 21.75 10.45 13.51
C LEU A 660 21.69 11.85 14.16
N ASN A 661 20.88 12.76 13.60
CA ASN A 661 20.83 14.16 14.01
C ASN A 661 20.30 14.36 15.43
N ASP A 662 20.63 15.51 16.05
CA ASP A 662 20.26 15.86 17.42
C ASP A 662 20.71 14.79 18.44
N ASN A 663 22.04 14.67 18.56
CA ASN A 663 22.74 13.71 19.40
C ASN A 663 24.07 14.31 19.92
N LYS A 664 24.97 13.48 20.45
CA LYS A 664 26.27 13.88 21.03
C LYS A 664 27.45 13.14 20.37
N PHE A 665 27.33 12.80 19.09
CA PHE A 665 28.41 12.17 18.33
C PHE A 665 29.59 13.13 18.14
N ILE A 666 30.81 12.60 18.16
CA ILE A 666 32.08 13.35 18.14
C ILE A 666 33.05 12.77 17.11
N GLY A 667 34.04 13.56 16.72
CA GLY A 667 35.15 13.12 15.86
C GLY A 667 34.83 13.18 14.36
N GLU A 668 35.71 12.60 13.56
CA GLU A 668 35.62 12.62 12.09
C GLU A 668 34.69 11.54 11.54
N LEU A 669 34.19 11.74 10.32
CA LEU A 669 33.34 10.76 9.63
C LEU A 669 34.19 9.56 9.15
N PRO A 670 33.81 8.31 9.48
CA PRO A 670 34.51 7.14 8.97
C PRO A 670 34.34 7.02 7.45
N ARG A 671 35.45 6.87 6.74
CA ARG A 671 35.51 6.71 5.27
C ARG A 671 34.68 5.53 4.75
N GLU A 672 34.42 4.53 5.61
CA GLU A 672 33.63 3.34 5.28
C GLU A 672 32.15 3.67 4.98
N LEU A 673 31.63 4.84 5.39
CA LEU A 673 30.31 5.34 4.96
C LEU A 673 30.23 5.58 3.44
N GLY A 674 31.37 5.83 2.76
CA GLY A 674 31.45 5.92 1.30
C GLY A 674 31.12 4.61 0.56
N ASN A 675 30.94 3.50 1.28
CA ASN A 675 30.46 2.23 0.71
C ASN A 675 28.93 2.18 0.54
N LEU A 676 28.17 3.08 1.16
CA LEU A 676 26.71 3.11 1.15
C LEU A 676 26.13 3.62 -0.18
N ARG A 677 26.43 2.95 -1.29
CA ARG A 677 26.16 3.45 -2.66
C ARG A 677 24.69 3.77 -2.95
N VAL A 678 23.75 3.15 -2.25
CA VAL A 678 22.29 3.37 -2.40
C VAL A 678 21.73 4.44 -1.45
N LEU A 679 22.57 5.08 -0.62
CA LEU A 679 22.15 6.09 0.35
C LEU A 679 21.54 7.31 -0.36
N SER A 680 20.28 7.59 -0.04
CA SER A 680 19.54 8.73 -0.57
C SER A 680 19.39 9.86 0.45
N ILE A 681 19.24 9.52 1.74
CA ILE A 681 19.10 10.50 2.83
C ILE A 681 20.19 10.26 3.88
N LEU A 682 20.98 11.29 4.15
CA LEU A 682 21.92 11.35 5.26
C LEU A 682 21.72 12.62 6.09
N ASP A 683 21.34 12.46 7.36
CA ASP A 683 21.24 13.55 8.32
C ASP A 683 22.10 13.31 9.57
N LEU A 684 23.13 14.13 9.72
CA LEU A 684 24.09 14.12 10.84
C LEU A 684 24.05 15.45 11.62
N GLY A 685 23.01 16.27 11.43
CA GLY A 685 22.87 17.59 12.02
C GLY A 685 22.87 17.64 13.55
N ASN A 686 23.03 18.81 14.17
CA ASN A 686 22.98 19.01 15.62
C ASN A 686 23.84 17.99 16.40
N ASN A 687 25.15 17.96 16.12
CA ASN A 687 26.11 17.04 16.74
C ASN A 687 27.44 17.76 17.04
N LYS A 688 28.51 17.03 17.35
CA LYS A 688 29.86 17.56 17.62
C LYS A 688 30.92 16.93 16.71
N LEU A 689 30.54 16.62 15.48
CA LEU A 689 31.41 16.04 14.46
C LEU A 689 32.43 17.08 13.98
N SER A 690 33.59 16.60 13.57
CA SER A 690 34.76 17.43 13.27
C SER A 690 35.54 16.93 12.06
N GLY A 691 36.64 17.62 11.72
CA GLY A 691 37.43 17.33 10.53
C GLY A 691 36.80 17.94 9.27
N ASN A 692 37.27 17.53 8.10
CA ASN A 692 36.80 18.09 6.83
C ASN A 692 35.60 17.31 6.28
N ILE A 693 34.73 17.99 5.52
CA ILE A 693 33.69 17.33 4.72
C ILE A 693 34.38 16.41 3.69
N PRO A 694 34.13 15.09 3.69
CA PRO A 694 34.88 14.17 2.82
C PRO A 694 34.45 14.22 1.35
N GLU A 695 35.43 14.06 0.45
CA GLU A 695 35.22 14.07 -1.01
C GLU A 695 34.39 12.87 -1.51
N TRP A 696 34.31 11.77 -0.74
CA TRP A 696 33.53 10.58 -1.11
C TRP A 696 32.02 10.81 -1.15
N PHE A 697 31.50 11.87 -0.49
CA PHE A 697 30.07 12.18 -0.51
C PHE A 697 29.50 12.27 -1.93
N GLY A 698 30.13 13.04 -2.83
CA GLY A 698 29.73 13.06 -4.24
C GLY A 698 30.50 12.06 -5.11
N ALA A 699 31.74 11.69 -4.75
CA ALA A 699 32.52 10.75 -5.56
C ALA A 699 32.03 9.28 -5.50
N THR A 700 31.19 8.91 -4.52
CA THR A 700 30.71 7.52 -4.35
C THR A 700 29.20 7.35 -4.09
N LEU A 701 28.48 8.36 -3.59
CA LEU A 701 27.06 8.24 -3.22
C LEU A 701 26.13 8.86 -4.28
N SER A 702 26.10 8.27 -5.49
CA SER A 702 25.37 8.83 -6.65
C SER A 702 23.84 8.94 -6.48
N TYR A 703 23.26 8.29 -5.48
CA TYR A 703 21.81 8.30 -5.21
C TYR A 703 21.40 9.32 -4.13
N MET A 704 22.35 10.08 -3.57
CA MET A 704 22.12 11.02 -2.48
C MET A 704 21.26 12.22 -2.92
N ARG A 705 20.07 12.35 -2.33
CA ARG A 705 19.12 13.47 -2.47
C ARG A 705 19.26 14.49 -1.34
N VAL A 706 19.53 14.03 -0.12
CA VAL A 706 19.56 14.87 1.08
C VAL A 706 20.87 14.67 1.83
N LEU A 707 21.68 15.73 1.94
CA LEU A 707 22.88 15.78 2.77
C LEU A 707 22.76 16.90 3.81
N ARG A 708 22.69 16.53 5.08
CA ARG A 708 22.62 17.47 6.21
C ARG A 708 23.74 17.23 7.21
N LEU A 709 24.59 18.25 7.39
CA LEU A 709 25.73 18.30 8.31
C LEU A 709 25.63 19.50 9.28
N HIS A 710 24.47 20.15 9.33
CA HIS A 710 24.27 21.44 9.99
C HIS A 710 24.54 21.42 11.51
N LYS A 711 24.90 22.56 12.10
CA LYS A 711 25.11 22.72 13.56
C LYS A 711 26.09 21.65 14.10
N ASN A 712 27.32 21.67 13.57
CA ASN A 712 28.45 20.77 13.90
C ASN A 712 29.77 21.58 14.00
N ASN A 713 30.93 20.90 13.99
CA ASN A 713 32.25 21.52 14.06
C ASN A 713 33.14 21.11 12.85
N PHE A 714 32.56 20.95 11.66
CA PHE A 714 33.30 20.66 10.43
C PHE A 714 34.18 21.84 9.98
N THR A 715 35.30 21.54 9.35
CA THR A 715 36.34 22.48 8.90
C THR A 715 36.68 22.27 7.42
N GLY A 716 37.65 23.04 6.90
CA GLY A 716 38.13 22.91 5.53
C GLY A 716 37.18 23.52 4.52
N ARG A 717 37.28 23.10 3.25
CA ARG A 717 36.45 23.61 2.14
C ARG A 717 35.22 22.74 1.88
N ILE A 718 34.19 23.32 1.28
CA ILE A 718 33.13 22.56 0.61
C ILE A 718 33.77 21.81 -0.58
N PRO A 719 33.67 20.48 -0.69
CA PRO A 719 34.33 19.74 -1.77
C PRO A 719 33.63 19.88 -3.13
N GLU A 720 34.39 20.19 -4.18
CA GLU A 720 33.92 20.19 -5.59
C GLU A 720 33.33 18.84 -6.01
N TYR A 721 33.79 17.74 -5.41
CA TYR A 721 33.23 16.41 -5.67
C TYR A 721 31.74 16.29 -5.34
N LEU A 722 31.17 17.13 -4.46
CA LEU A 722 29.73 17.15 -4.16
C LEU A 722 28.88 17.44 -5.40
N CYS A 723 29.42 18.11 -6.41
CA CYS A 723 28.75 18.42 -7.67
C CYS A 723 28.67 17.22 -8.63
N LYS A 724 29.51 16.19 -8.43
CA LYS A 724 29.80 15.18 -9.44
C LYS A 724 28.80 14.01 -9.42
N GLY A 725 27.76 14.11 -10.24
CA GLY A 725 26.79 13.01 -10.42
C GLY A 725 25.85 12.81 -9.23
N SER A 726 25.65 13.87 -8.44
CA SER A 726 24.74 13.94 -7.31
C SER A 726 23.32 14.28 -7.76
N ASN A 727 22.33 13.58 -7.20
CA ASN A 727 20.91 13.94 -7.32
C ASN A 727 20.45 14.84 -6.16
N LEU A 728 21.34 15.71 -5.67
CA LEU A 728 21.14 16.52 -4.47
C LEU A 728 20.03 17.54 -4.66
N GLN A 729 19.06 17.46 -3.76
CA GLN A 729 17.88 18.31 -3.63
C GLN A 729 17.96 19.17 -2.35
N ILE A 730 18.60 18.66 -1.29
CA ILE A 730 18.88 19.40 -0.05
C ILE A 730 20.37 19.30 0.26
N LEU A 731 21.01 20.46 0.40
CA LEU A 731 22.38 20.61 0.89
C LEU A 731 22.39 21.60 2.07
N ASP A 732 22.58 21.08 3.28
CA ASP A 732 22.51 21.85 4.52
C ASP A 732 23.79 21.63 5.35
N VAL A 733 24.71 22.58 5.29
CA VAL A 733 26.01 22.57 6.00
C VAL A 733 26.16 23.77 6.94
N ALA A 734 25.04 24.42 7.27
CA ALA A 734 24.96 25.63 8.09
C ALA A 734 25.56 25.45 9.49
N HIS A 735 26.00 26.54 10.11
CA HIS A 735 26.59 26.54 11.46
C HIS A 735 27.76 25.54 11.61
N ASN A 736 28.84 25.79 10.89
CA ASN A 736 30.10 25.03 10.93
C ASN A 736 31.30 26.01 10.84
N ASN A 737 32.53 25.48 10.72
CA ASN A 737 33.75 26.27 10.55
C ASN A 737 34.36 26.11 9.14
N LEU A 738 33.50 26.02 8.11
CA LEU A 738 33.91 25.85 6.72
C LEU A 738 34.54 27.14 6.16
N LYS A 739 35.53 26.99 5.28
CA LYS A 739 36.41 28.07 4.78
C LYS A 739 36.61 27.99 3.27
N GLY A 740 37.00 29.13 2.70
CA GLY A 740 37.26 29.25 1.27
C GLY A 740 36.01 29.60 0.48
N HIS A 741 36.09 29.45 -0.83
CA HIS A 741 35.04 29.86 -1.76
C HIS A 741 33.90 28.84 -1.86
N ILE A 742 32.71 29.33 -2.19
CA ILE A 742 31.60 28.46 -2.63
C ILE A 742 31.98 27.84 -3.98
N PRO A 743 31.94 26.49 -4.15
CA PRO A 743 32.29 25.87 -5.43
C PRO A 743 31.31 26.24 -6.55
N ARG A 744 31.83 26.74 -7.67
CA ARG A 744 31.04 27.13 -8.85
C ARG A 744 30.17 26.00 -9.40
N CYS A 745 30.67 24.77 -9.34
CA CYS A 745 29.95 23.58 -9.80
C CYS A 745 28.66 23.27 -9.00
N LEU A 746 28.39 23.94 -7.88
CA LEU A 746 27.08 23.83 -7.22
C LEU A 746 25.94 24.34 -8.11
N GLY A 747 26.22 25.18 -9.13
CA GLY A 747 25.27 25.52 -10.19
C GLY A 747 24.94 24.37 -11.17
N GLU A 748 25.69 23.27 -11.13
CA GLU A 748 25.53 22.10 -12.03
C GLU A 748 24.70 20.97 -11.39
N LEU A 749 24.08 21.21 -10.22
CA LEU A 749 23.25 20.24 -9.49
C LEU A 749 21.93 19.96 -10.23
N ASN A 750 21.97 19.05 -11.20
CA ASN A 750 20.86 18.74 -12.13
C ASN A 750 19.47 18.62 -11.49
N ALA A 751 19.37 18.02 -10.30
CA ALA A 751 18.08 17.86 -9.59
C ALA A 751 17.45 19.19 -9.15
N MET A 752 18.25 20.24 -8.93
CA MET A 752 17.79 21.61 -8.63
C MET A 752 17.57 22.46 -9.91
N VAL A 753 17.74 21.87 -11.10
CA VAL A 753 17.60 22.55 -12.41
C VAL A 753 16.49 21.92 -13.26
N ASN A 754 16.34 20.60 -13.23
CA ASN A 754 15.34 19.85 -13.99
C ASN A 754 14.75 18.70 -13.15
N ASP A 755 13.42 18.67 -12.99
CA ASP A 755 12.63 17.60 -12.34
C ASP A 755 12.75 16.23 -13.05
N GLY A 756 13.40 16.19 -14.22
CA GLY A 756 13.74 14.96 -14.97
C GLY A 756 12.55 14.16 -15.49
N GLY A 757 11.31 14.57 -15.21
CA GLY A 757 10.12 13.73 -15.31
C GLY A 757 10.06 12.65 -14.21
N TYR A 758 11.02 12.64 -13.28
CA TYR A 758 11.16 11.63 -12.22
C TYR A 758 10.46 12.07 -10.92
N ARG A 759 9.18 12.43 -11.06
CA ARG A 759 8.21 12.11 -10.01
C ARG A 759 8.14 10.58 -9.91
N TYR A 760 9.09 9.99 -9.20
CA TYR A 760 9.00 8.62 -8.77
C TYR A 760 7.71 8.49 -7.98
N SER A 761 6.72 7.82 -8.58
CA SER A 761 5.72 7.11 -7.80
C SER A 761 6.46 6.04 -7.01
N ALA A 762 6.95 6.42 -5.83
CA ALA A 762 7.39 5.48 -4.82
C ALA A 762 6.31 4.37 -4.72
N PRO A 763 6.70 3.09 -4.70
CA PRO A 763 5.71 2.03 -4.58
C PRO A 763 4.87 2.31 -3.33
N PRO A 764 3.52 2.17 -3.38
CA PRO A 764 2.68 2.46 -2.24
C PRO A 764 2.91 1.41 -1.15
N SER A 765 3.91 1.66 -0.31
CA SER A 765 4.45 0.71 0.66
C SER A 765 4.77 1.38 1.99
N PHE A 766 3.72 1.45 2.81
CA PHE A 766 3.70 1.74 4.24
C PHE A 766 3.85 3.20 4.68
N ASP A 767 3.10 3.51 5.73
CA ASP A 767 2.80 4.81 6.33
C ASP A 767 3.96 5.29 7.24
N SER A 768 5.20 5.20 6.76
CA SER A 768 6.36 5.81 7.44
C SER A 768 6.43 7.29 7.08
N ASP A 769 6.31 8.18 8.06
CA ASP A 769 6.42 9.63 7.87
C ASP A 769 7.77 10.00 7.22
N GLU A 770 7.76 10.24 5.90
CA GLU A 770 8.94 10.71 5.17
C GLU A 770 9.21 12.17 5.49
N ASN A 771 9.86 12.41 6.64
CA ASN A 771 10.17 13.75 7.11
C ASN A 771 11.58 14.23 6.71
N VAL A 772 11.74 15.53 6.49
CA VAL A 772 13.04 16.22 6.48
C VAL A 772 12.88 17.56 7.18
N ASP A 773 13.68 17.82 8.22
CA ASP A 773 13.74 19.15 8.84
C ASP A 773 14.55 20.09 7.94
N GLN A 774 14.11 21.33 7.74
CA GLN A 774 14.85 22.36 7.00
C GLN A 774 14.66 23.74 7.63
N VAL A 775 15.71 24.56 7.61
CA VAL A 775 15.58 25.99 7.90
C VAL A 775 15.02 26.68 6.66
N MET A 776 13.90 27.36 6.81
CA MET A 776 13.21 28.06 5.72
C MET A 776 12.54 29.32 6.27
N LYS A 777 12.76 30.49 5.65
CA LYS A 777 12.25 31.80 6.14
C LYS A 777 12.63 32.13 7.59
N GLY A 778 13.80 31.67 8.04
CA GLY A 778 14.32 31.88 9.39
C GLY A 778 13.72 30.98 10.48
N VAL A 779 12.98 29.92 10.14
CA VAL A 779 12.43 28.95 11.10
C VAL A 779 12.79 27.51 10.72
N ASP A 780 13.09 26.67 11.73
CA ASP A 780 13.21 25.22 11.54
C ASP A 780 11.80 24.62 11.27
N LEU A 781 11.60 23.98 10.11
CA LEU A 781 10.34 23.35 9.70
C LEU A 781 10.54 21.86 9.39
N GLU A 782 9.66 21.01 9.93
CA GLU A 782 9.58 19.58 9.61
C GLU A 782 8.65 19.37 8.41
N TYR A 783 9.22 19.03 7.25
CA TYR A 783 8.47 18.74 6.03
C TYR A 783 8.17 17.25 5.91
N THR A 784 6.89 16.86 5.94
CA THR A 784 6.45 15.47 5.73
C THR A 784 5.96 15.24 4.29
N THR A 785 4.65 15.25 4.04
CA THR A 785 4.01 14.88 2.75
C THR A 785 4.34 15.79 1.55
N THR A 786 5.19 16.81 1.74
CA THR A 786 5.65 17.73 0.70
C THR A 786 7.18 17.74 0.55
N TRP A 787 7.92 16.86 1.23
CA TRP A 787 9.39 16.89 1.25
C TRP A 787 10.00 16.75 -0.15
N ASP A 788 9.40 15.95 -1.04
CA ASP A 788 9.80 15.80 -2.45
C ASP A 788 9.79 17.12 -3.23
N MET A 789 9.07 18.16 -2.77
CA MET A 789 9.02 19.48 -3.39
C MET A 789 9.98 20.50 -2.75
N VAL A 790 10.76 20.11 -1.75
CA VAL A 790 11.67 21.02 -1.01
C VAL A 790 13.06 20.96 -1.62
N PHE A 791 13.43 21.99 -2.37
CA PHE A 791 14.79 22.20 -2.86
C PHE A 791 15.43 23.33 -2.06
N ASN A 792 16.50 23.06 -1.30
CA ASN A 792 17.07 24.03 -0.37
C ASN A 792 18.60 23.93 -0.28
N MET A 793 19.26 25.09 -0.15
CA MET A 793 20.70 25.19 0.05
C MET A 793 21.01 26.16 1.20
N ASP A 794 21.51 25.62 2.32
CA ASP A 794 21.92 26.41 3.49
C ASP A 794 23.42 26.22 3.77
N LEU A 795 24.17 27.29 3.51
CA LEU A 795 25.62 27.39 3.75
C LEU A 795 25.93 28.41 4.87
N SER A 796 24.91 28.88 5.59
CA SER A 796 25.00 30.02 6.51
C SER A 796 25.84 29.75 7.76
N SER A 797 26.22 30.82 8.47
CA SER A 797 26.96 30.76 9.74
C SER A 797 28.25 29.93 9.61
N ASN A 798 29.10 30.30 8.66
CA ASN A 798 30.37 29.66 8.35
C ASN A 798 31.47 30.74 8.19
N GLN A 799 32.64 30.37 7.66
CA GLN A 799 33.77 31.27 7.39
C GLN A 799 34.10 31.27 5.88
N LEU A 800 33.07 31.19 5.02
CA LEU A 800 33.19 31.21 3.57
C LEU A 800 33.55 32.61 3.07
N VAL A 801 34.37 32.70 2.02
CA VAL A 801 34.98 33.94 1.52
C VAL A 801 34.82 34.11 0.01
N GLY A 802 34.87 35.36 -0.45
CA GLY A 802 34.88 35.70 -1.87
C GLY A 802 33.47 35.81 -2.48
N GLU A 803 33.40 35.82 -3.80
CA GLU A 803 32.16 36.14 -4.53
C GLU A 803 31.13 34.99 -4.53
N ILE A 804 29.85 35.36 -4.57
CA ILE A 804 28.74 34.42 -4.83
C ILE A 804 28.86 33.95 -6.30
N PRO A 805 29.02 32.64 -6.58
CA PRO A 805 29.13 32.14 -7.94
C PRO A 805 27.89 32.48 -8.78
N VAL A 806 28.11 33.09 -9.94
CA VAL A 806 27.02 33.35 -10.92
C VAL A 806 26.35 32.06 -11.37
N GLU A 807 27.09 30.96 -11.36
CA GLU A 807 26.65 29.61 -11.68
C GLU A 807 25.48 29.15 -10.78
N LEU A 808 25.39 29.59 -9.52
CA LEU A 808 24.26 29.27 -8.63
C LEU A 808 22.91 29.77 -9.16
N THR A 809 22.91 30.81 -10.01
CA THR A 809 21.67 31.36 -10.60
C THR A 809 21.04 30.45 -11.66
N ALA A 810 21.69 29.33 -12.01
CA ALA A 810 21.12 28.28 -12.86
C ALA A 810 20.14 27.35 -12.10
N LEU A 811 20.12 27.39 -10.76
CA LEU A 811 19.30 26.51 -9.92
C LEU A 811 17.84 26.98 -9.86
N SER A 812 17.13 26.86 -10.97
CA SER A 812 15.76 27.36 -11.20
C SER A 812 14.72 26.79 -10.22
N LEU A 813 14.87 25.55 -9.76
CA LEU A 813 13.92 24.88 -8.86
C LEU A 813 14.20 25.15 -7.38
N LEU A 814 15.27 25.88 -7.03
CA LEU A 814 15.68 26.10 -5.65
C LEU A 814 14.67 27.00 -4.91
N VAL A 815 14.01 26.45 -3.90
CA VAL A 815 12.97 27.12 -3.09
C VAL A 815 13.56 27.98 -1.98
N GLY A 816 14.74 27.62 -1.46
CA GLY A 816 15.45 28.39 -0.44
C GLY A 816 16.96 28.44 -0.64
N LEU A 817 17.52 29.64 -0.43
CA LEU A 817 18.95 29.90 -0.43
C LEU A 817 19.32 30.74 0.81
N ASN A 818 20.18 30.20 1.67
CA ASN A 818 20.69 30.90 2.85
C ASN A 818 22.23 30.87 2.85
N LEU A 819 22.82 32.05 2.64
CA LEU A 819 24.27 32.28 2.65
C LEU A 819 24.68 33.22 3.81
N SER A 820 23.76 33.52 4.71
CA SER A 820 23.94 34.54 5.76
C SER A 820 25.10 34.23 6.72
N ASN A 821 25.63 35.24 7.39
CA ASN A 821 26.67 35.13 8.42
C ASN A 821 27.93 34.41 7.89
N ASN A 822 28.55 35.01 6.89
CA ASN A 822 29.80 34.58 6.23
C ASN A 822 30.67 35.81 5.90
N HIS A 823 31.76 35.62 5.15
CA HIS A 823 32.65 36.68 4.65
C HIS A 823 32.57 36.80 3.11
N LEU A 824 31.37 36.64 2.55
CA LEU A 824 31.16 36.73 1.10
C LEU A 824 31.23 38.20 0.64
N SER A 825 31.93 38.44 -0.47
CA SER A 825 32.30 39.77 -0.96
C SER A 825 31.83 40.00 -2.40
N GLY A 826 31.92 41.24 -2.89
CA GLY A 826 31.55 41.56 -4.27
C GLY A 826 30.04 41.68 -4.47
N GLY A 827 29.57 41.58 -5.72
CA GLY A 827 28.17 41.83 -6.07
C GLY A 827 27.24 40.63 -5.85
N ILE A 828 25.95 40.90 -5.65
CA ILE A 828 24.90 39.90 -5.88
C ILE A 828 24.81 39.68 -7.41
N PRO A 829 24.82 38.44 -7.93
CA PRO A 829 24.85 38.21 -9.38
C PRO A 829 23.66 38.80 -10.14
N ASP A 830 23.91 39.49 -11.26
CA ASP A 830 22.89 40.14 -12.09
C ASP A 830 21.81 39.18 -12.64
N THR A 831 22.10 37.88 -12.68
CA THR A 831 21.18 36.81 -13.13
C THR A 831 20.34 36.20 -12.01
N ILE A 832 20.36 36.74 -10.78
CA ILE A 832 19.63 36.16 -9.62
C ILE A 832 18.14 35.92 -9.89
N GLY A 833 17.49 36.75 -10.72
CA GLY A 833 16.10 36.59 -11.15
C GLY A 833 15.77 35.29 -11.91
N ASN A 834 16.78 34.54 -12.39
CA ASN A 834 16.59 33.25 -13.06
C ASN A 834 16.13 32.12 -12.11
N MET A 835 16.27 32.30 -10.80
CA MET A 835 15.92 31.31 -9.78
C MET A 835 14.40 31.34 -9.50
N SER A 836 13.60 30.93 -10.48
CA SER A 836 12.16 31.23 -10.55
C SER A 836 11.35 30.77 -9.33
N GLU A 837 11.65 29.60 -8.76
CA GLU A 837 10.91 29.05 -7.61
C GLU A 837 11.35 29.62 -6.24
N LEU A 838 12.34 30.53 -6.21
CA LEU A 838 12.98 30.99 -4.98
C LEU A 838 12.00 31.77 -4.08
N ASN A 839 11.74 31.18 -2.92
CA ASN A 839 10.71 31.59 -1.96
C ASN A 839 11.30 32.24 -0.71
N SER A 840 12.55 31.88 -0.36
CA SER A 840 13.32 32.40 0.77
C SER A 840 14.77 32.68 0.35
N LEU A 841 15.22 33.93 0.50
CA LEU A 841 16.61 34.34 0.23
C LEU A 841 17.18 35.12 1.42
N ASP A 842 18.24 34.59 2.05
CA ASP A 842 18.99 35.30 3.10
C ASP A 842 20.49 35.39 2.73
N LEU A 843 20.96 36.62 2.56
CA LEU A 843 22.36 36.98 2.27
C LEU A 843 22.96 37.86 3.39
N SER A 844 22.27 38.01 4.52
CA SER A 844 22.61 38.98 5.55
C SER A 844 23.90 38.67 6.31
N GLY A 845 24.53 39.68 6.91
CA GLY A 845 25.78 39.48 7.67
C GLY A 845 26.91 38.98 6.79
N ASN A 846 27.24 39.74 5.74
CA ASN A 846 28.29 39.46 4.77
C ASN A 846 29.00 40.77 4.37
N GLU A 847 29.97 40.70 3.47
CA GLU A 847 30.79 41.81 2.98
C GLU A 847 30.41 42.20 1.53
N LEU A 848 29.13 41.96 1.14
CA LEU A 848 28.64 42.21 -0.22
C LEU A 848 28.58 43.72 -0.53
N THR A 849 28.81 44.07 -1.79
CA THR A 849 28.96 45.44 -2.30
C THR A 849 28.20 45.63 -3.62
N GLY A 850 28.23 46.84 -4.17
CA GLY A 850 27.53 47.17 -5.42
C GLY A 850 26.04 47.39 -5.21
N VAL A 851 25.24 47.20 -6.26
CA VAL A 851 23.78 47.43 -6.25
C VAL A 851 23.01 46.12 -6.07
N ILE A 852 21.75 46.23 -5.60
CA ILE A 852 20.80 45.12 -5.66
C ILE A 852 20.35 44.96 -7.13
N PRO A 853 20.54 43.78 -7.77
CA PRO A 853 20.23 43.60 -9.19
C PRO A 853 18.75 43.85 -9.54
N PRO A 854 18.44 44.56 -10.64
CA PRO A 854 17.06 44.76 -11.09
C PRO A 854 16.28 43.47 -11.33
N SER A 855 16.96 42.39 -11.74
CA SER A 855 16.37 41.06 -11.96
C SER A 855 15.81 40.40 -10.70
N MET A 856 16.19 40.87 -9.49
CA MET A 856 15.56 40.43 -8.24
C MET A 856 14.05 40.77 -8.21
N ALA A 857 13.57 41.69 -9.07
CA ALA A 857 12.16 41.97 -9.28
C ALA A 857 11.37 40.83 -9.95
N ASP A 858 12.05 39.90 -10.63
CA ASP A 858 11.45 38.78 -11.38
C ASP A 858 11.22 37.54 -10.50
N LEU A 859 11.72 37.53 -9.26
CA LEU A 859 11.52 36.47 -8.26
C LEU A 859 10.08 36.49 -7.71
N THR A 860 9.12 36.03 -8.51
CA THR A 860 7.68 36.17 -8.21
C THR A 860 7.18 35.36 -7.01
N PHE A 861 7.88 34.30 -6.59
CA PHE A 861 7.52 33.48 -5.41
C PHE A 861 8.18 33.94 -4.09
N LEU A 862 9.09 34.93 -4.15
CA LEU A 862 9.90 35.36 -3.01
C LEU A 862 9.04 35.98 -1.90
N SER A 863 8.89 35.29 -0.77
CA SER A 863 8.10 35.76 0.37
C SER A 863 8.92 36.02 1.64
N HIS A 864 10.21 35.73 1.60
CA HIS A 864 11.18 36.11 2.63
C HIS A 864 12.48 36.55 1.95
N LEU A 865 12.95 37.75 2.30
CA LEU A 865 14.20 38.33 1.83
C LEU A 865 14.92 38.95 3.03
N ASN A 866 16.22 38.76 3.14
CA ASN A 866 17.07 39.45 4.11
C ASN A 866 18.44 39.76 3.48
N LEU A 867 18.76 41.04 3.37
CA LEU A 867 20.01 41.58 2.81
C LEU A 867 20.76 42.45 3.84
N SER A 868 20.32 42.42 5.10
CA SER A 868 20.83 43.30 6.15
C SER A 868 22.32 43.04 6.46
N HIS A 869 22.97 43.99 7.12
CA HIS A 869 24.35 43.87 7.58
C HIS A 869 25.33 43.49 6.43
N ASN A 870 25.24 44.25 5.35
CA ASN A 870 26.14 44.23 4.18
C ASN A 870 26.57 45.67 3.84
N ASN A 871 27.33 45.85 2.74
CA ASN A 871 27.79 47.14 2.23
C ASN A 871 27.21 47.43 0.82
N LEU A 872 25.93 47.10 0.63
CA LEU A 872 25.17 47.38 -0.61
C LEU A 872 24.84 48.88 -0.73
N SER A 873 24.66 49.35 -1.97
CA SER A 873 24.48 50.76 -2.31
C SER A 873 23.48 51.00 -3.44
N GLY A 874 23.04 52.25 -3.59
CA GLY A 874 22.16 52.67 -4.67
C GLY A 874 20.68 52.43 -4.39
N ARG A 875 19.88 52.35 -5.46
CA ARG A 875 18.42 52.33 -5.37
C ARG A 875 17.88 50.90 -5.28
N ILE A 876 16.99 50.65 -4.31
CA ILE A 876 16.26 49.38 -4.18
C ILE A 876 15.37 49.17 -5.43
N PRO A 877 15.45 48.01 -6.13
CA PRO A 877 14.60 47.67 -7.26
C PRO A 877 13.11 47.57 -6.92
N THR A 878 12.24 47.87 -7.88
CA THR A 878 10.78 47.79 -7.73
C THR A 878 10.18 46.69 -8.59
N GLY A 879 9.88 45.53 -7.97
CA GLY A 879 9.09 44.44 -8.56
C GLY A 879 7.76 44.23 -7.83
N ARG A 880 6.78 43.58 -8.48
CA ARG A 880 5.46 43.33 -7.88
C ARG A 880 5.56 42.58 -6.55
N GLN A 881 6.43 41.58 -6.48
CA GLN A 881 6.61 40.76 -5.29
C GLN A 881 7.47 41.48 -4.24
N LEU A 882 8.59 42.09 -4.64
CA LEU A 882 9.42 42.93 -3.75
C LEU A 882 8.63 44.04 -3.05
N GLN A 883 7.65 44.65 -3.72
CA GLN A 883 6.78 45.69 -3.13
C GLN A 883 5.84 45.17 -2.02
N THR A 884 5.73 43.85 -1.82
CA THR A 884 5.04 43.28 -0.64
C THR A 884 5.94 43.17 0.59
N LEU A 885 7.27 43.19 0.40
CA LEU A 885 8.29 43.04 1.43
C LEU A 885 8.61 44.41 2.05
N ILE A 886 7.63 44.96 2.78
CA ILE A 886 7.64 46.34 3.30
C ILE A 886 8.46 46.55 4.58
N ASP A 887 9.09 45.51 5.14
CA ASP A 887 9.87 45.62 6.37
C ASP A 887 11.25 46.27 6.07
N PRO A 888 11.60 47.42 6.68
CA PRO A 888 12.90 48.04 6.48
C PRO A 888 14.07 47.25 7.09
N SER A 889 13.82 46.30 8.01
CA SER A 889 14.87 45.48 8.64
C SER A 889 15.64 44.62 7.61
N ILE A 890 14.96 44.23 6.52
CA ILE A 890 15.50 43.52 5.35
C ILE A 890 16.77 44.19 4.78
N TYR A 891 16.90 45.51 4.91
CA TYR A 891 17.98 46.31 4.34
C TYR A 891 18.89 46.96 5.40
N GLU A 892 18.68 46.69 6.69
CA GLU A 892 19.39 47.34 7.80
C GLU A 892 20.93 47.21 7.67
N GLY A 893 21.68 48.17 8.21
CA GLY A 893 23.15 48.22 8.14
C GLY A 893 23.74 48.71 6.81
N ASN A 894 23.04 48.54 5.69
CA ASN A 894 23.48 49.02 4.37
C ASN A 894 23.29 50.54 4.24
N LYS A 895 24.35 51.31 4.50
CA LYS A 895 24.26 52.78 4.65
C LYS A 895 23.90 53.53 3.36
N ASP A 896 24.35 53.02 2.21
CA ASP A 896 24.25 53.71 0.92
C ASP A 896 23.04 53.26 0.08
N LEU A 897 22.13 52.45 0.66
CA LEU A 897 20.84 52.10 0.04
C LEU A 897 19.81 53.22 0.19
N CYS A 898 18.98 53.39 -0.85
CA CYS A 898 17.94 54.41 -0.91
C CYS A 898 16.69 53.96 -1.68
N GLY A 899 15.57 54.62 -1.40
CA GLY A 899 14.24 54.30 -1.93
C GLY A 899 13.42 53.35 -1.02
N PRO A 900 12.10 53.20 -1.27
CA PRO A 900 11.22 52.39 -0.44
C PRO A 900 11.68 50.93 -0.33
N PRO A 901 11.54 50.26 0.84
CA PRO A 901 10.85 50.74 2.05
C PRO A 901 11.68 51.68 2.95
N LEU A 902 12.95 51.97 2.62
CA LEU A 902 13.78 52.86 3.44
C LEU A 902 13.32 54.33 3.40
N PRO A 903 13.50 55.10 4.50
CA PRO A 903 13.18 56.53 4.55
C PRO A 903 14.16 57.40 3.75
N ASN A 904 15.31 56.85 3.34
CA ASN A 904 16.34 57.55 2.58
C ASN A 904 15.89 57.75 1.12
N ASN A 905 15.47 58.96 0.76
CA ASN A 905 15.23 59.32 -0.64
C ASN A 905 16.56 59.43 -1.41
N CYS A 906 16.65 58.74 -2.55
CA CYS A 906 17.78 58.86 -3.47
C CYS A 906 17.91 60.30 -3.98
N SER A 907 18.96 61.01 -3.55
CA SER A 907 19.26 62.36 -4.04
C SER A 907 20.04 62.27 -5.34
N ASN A 908 19.53 62.86 -6.42
CA ASN A 908 20.22 62.87 -7.71
C ASN A 908 21.57 63.63 -7.60
N PRO A 909 22.69 63.06 -8.09
CA PRO A 909 23.97 63.76 -8.16
C PRO A 909 23.96 64.77 -9.31
N GLY A 910 23.30 65.91 -9.12
CA GLY A 910 23.35 67.05 -10.05
C GLY A 910 22.07 67.84 -10.20
N GLU A 911 21.77 68.74 -9.26
CA GLU A 911 21.34 70.12 -9.54
C GLU A 911 21.27 70.94 -8.24
N HIS A 912 21.64 72.23 -8.31
CA HIS A 912 21.48 73.20 -7.21
C HIS A 912 20.41 74.24 -7.57
N PRO A 913 19.78 74.91 -6.58
CA PRO A 913 18.35 75.17 -6.64
C PRO A 913 17.96 76.44 -7.40
N THR A 914 16.85 76.36 -8.15
CA THR A 914 16.02 77.52 -8.52
C THR A 914 14.56 77.29 -8.10
N THR A 915 13.81 78.39 -7.91
CA THR A 915 12.58 78.40 -7.09
C THR A 915 11.29 78.48 -7.91
N SER A 916 10.21 77.96 -7.30
CA SER A 916 8.80 78.00 -7.77
C SER A 916 8.48 77.08 -8.96
N LYS A 917 7.32 76.42 -9.02
CA LYS A 917 5.99 76.90 -8.62
C LYS A 917 5.17 75.88 -7.80
N LYS A 918 4.72 76.28 -6.61
CA LYS A 918 3.54 75.68 -5.97
C LYS A 918 2.27 76.18 -6.67
N LYS A 919 1.53 75.30 -7.34
CA LYS A 919 0.05 75.31 -7.44
C LYS A 919 -0.43 73.99 -8.07
N ASN A 920 -1.67 73.62 -7.77
CA ASN A 920 -2.42 72.52 -8.40
C ASN A 920 -1.86 71.09 -8.18
N LYS A 921 -1.72 70.65 -6.91
CA LYS A 921 -1.70 69.19 -6.61
C LYS A 921 -2.49 68.74 -5.37
N ALA A 922 -3.05 69.65 -4.58
CA ALA A 922 -3.82 69.32 -3.37
C ALA A 922 -5.26 68.81 -3.65
N ALA A 923 -5.84 69.14 -4.81
CA ALA A 923 -7.22 68.73 -5.14
C ALA A 923 -7.31 67.27 -5.60
N GLU A 924 -6.33 66.82 -6.39
CA GLU A 924 -6.30 65.49 -7.01
C GLU A 924 -6.04 64.39 -5.97
N GLU A 925 -5.18 64.68 -4.99
CA GLU A 925 -4.87 63.80 -3.86
C GLU A 925 -6.08 63.65 -2.91
N GLN A 926 -6.81 64.74 -2.62
CA GLN A 926 -8.08 64.67 -1.88
C GLN A 926 -9.17 63.91 -2.62
N ILE A 927 -9.29 64.07 -3.94
CA ILE A 927 -10.27 63.32 -4.76
C ILE A 927 -9.96 61.82 -4.71
N ASN A 928 -8.70 61.40 -4.90
CA ASN A 928 -8.31 60.00 -4.86
C ASN A 928 -8.47 59.38 -3.47
N VAL A 929 -8.14 60.09 -2.40
CA VAL A 929 -8.36 59.64 -1.02
C VAL A 929 -9.86 59.54 -0.71
N LEU A 930 -10.69 60.49 -1.17
CA LEU A 930 -12.15 60.43 -1.01
C LEU A 930 -12.75 59.26 -1.80
N LEU A 931 -12.27 58.99 -3.01
CA LEU A 931 -12.67 57.82 -3.81
C LEU A 931 -12.27 56.51 -3.13
N LEU A 932 -11.07 56.42 -2.56
CA LEU A 932 -10.61 55.26 -1.81
C LEU A 932 -11.50 55.01 -0.57
N TYR A 933 -11.76 56.04 0.25
CA TYR A 933 -12.68 55.92 1.37
C TYR A 933 -14.11 55.58 0.93
N THR A 934 -14.60 56.16 -0.16
CA THR A 934 -15.94 55.84 -0.70
C THR A 934 -16.01 54.39 -1.16
N ASN A 935 -14.98 53.87 -1.82
CA ASN A 935 -14.90 52.47 -2.24
C ASN A 935 -14.76 51.50 -1.05
N ILE A 936 -13.97 51.85 -0.02
CA ILE A 936 -13.87 51.07 1.21
C ILE A 936 -15.20 51.06 1.96
N ILE A 937 -15.89 52.21 2.06
CA ILE A 937 -17.21 52.31 2.69
C ILE A 937 -18.25 51.51 1.88
N CYS A 938 -18.29 51.63 0.55
CA CYS A 938 -19.19 50.84 -0.29
C CYS A 938 -18.89 49.33 -0.20
N GLY A 939 -17.62 48.92 -0.18
CA GLY A 939 -17.20 47.53 0.01
C GLY A 939 -17.59 46.99 1.39
N PHE A 940 -17.37 47.77 2.44
CA PHE A 940 -17.81 47.42 3.80
C PHE A 940 -19.33 47.35 3.91
N VAL A 941 -20.07 48.33 3.36
CA VAL A 941 -21.53 48.37 3.34
C VAL A 941 -22.10 47.17 2.57
N THR A 942 -21.58 46.85 1.39
CA THR A 942 -22.04 45.70 0.58
C THR A 942 -21.67 44.36 1.21
N GLY A 943 -20.50 44.22 1.83
CA GLY A 943 -20.13 43.02 2.60
C GLY A 943 -20.98 42.86 3.87
N PHE A 944 -21.11 43.92 4.66
CA PHE A 944 -21.88 43.96 5.91
C PHE A 944 -23.36 43.68 5.68
N TRP A 945 -24.00 44.37 4.73
CA TRP A 945 -25.40 44.11 4.37
C TRP A 945 -25.59 42.85 3.53
N GLY A 946 -24.58 42.39 2.79
CA GLY A 946 -24.60 41.07 2.15
C GLY A 946 -24.71 39.95 3.19
N VAL A 947 -23.85 39.97 4.21
CA VAL A 947 -23.87 38.97 5.29
C VAL A 947 -25.06 39.17 6.22
N ILE A 948 -25.26 40.37 6.78
CA ILE A 948 -26.33 40.63 7.76
C ILE A 948 -27.70 40.62 7.11
N GLY A 949 -27.86 41.12 5.88
CA GLY A 949 -29.11 41.02 5.13
C GLY A 949 -29.52 39.57 4.87
N VAL A 950 -28.57 38.70 4.48
CA VAL A 950 -28.82 37.25 4.37
C VAL A 950 -29.20 36.65 5.72
N LEU A 951 -28.52 37.00 6.82
CA LEU A 951 -28.83 36.49 8.16
C LEU A 951 -30.21 36.95 8.67
N LEU A 952 -30.62 38.19 8.37
CA LEU A 952 -31.94 38.73 8.71
C LEU A 952 -33.06 38.07 7.90
N LEU A 953 -32.84 37.84 6.60
CA LEU A 953 -33.81 37.18 5.70
C LEU A 953 -33.90 35.66 5.95
N LYS A 954 -32.78 34.99 6.24
CA LYS A 954 -32.71 33.54 6.53
C LYS A 954 -32.60 33.29 8.04
N LYS A 955 -33.73 33.42 8.76
CA LYS A 955 -33.85 33.14 10.21
C LYS A 955 -33.23 31.81 10.70
N GLN A 956 -33.11 30.79 9.86
CA GLN A 956 -32.42 29.53 10.19
C GLN A 956 -30.89 29.68 10.27
N TRP A 957 -30.29 30.51 9.42
CA TRP A 957 -28.84 30.73 9.37
C TRP A 957 -28.37 31.57 10.55
N SER A 958 -29.11 32.64 10.88
CA SER A 958 -28.92 33.39 12.13
C SER A 958 -28.92 32.49 13.37
N LYS A 959 -29.88 31.56 13.50
CA LYS A 959 -29.92 30.62 14.62
C LYS A 959 -28.71 29.67 14.69
N LYS A 960 -28.21 29.18 13.54
CA LYS A 960 -26.97 28.38 13.51
C LYS A 960 -25.74 29.21 13.91
N LEU A 961 -25.64 30.44 13.44
CA LEU A 961 -24.50 31.32 13.73
C LEU A 961 -24.45 31.72 15.20
N PHE A 962 -25.59 32.13 15.79
CA PHE A 962 -25.65 32.45 17.22
C PHE A 962 -25.36 31.23 18.08
N LYS A 963 -25.92 30.05 17.78
CA LYS A 963 -25.58 28.85 18.54
C LYS A 963 -24.09 28.49 18.44
N PHE A 964 -23.48 28.58 17.25
CA PHE A 964 -22.03 28.36 17.10
C PHE A 964 -21.21 29.37 17.91
N ALA A 965 -21.63 30.64 17.98
CA ALA A 965 -20.98 31.64 18.79
C ALA A 965 -21.14 31.39 20.31
N GLU A 966 -22.31 30.91 20.75
CA GLU A 966 -22.55 30.47 22.14
C GLU A 966 -21.69 29.24 22.49
N ASP A 967 -21.75 28.18 21.67
CA ASP A 967 -20.94 26.96 21.83
C ASP A 967 -19.42 27.30 21.89
N MET A 968 -18.95 28.25 21.06
CA MET A 968 -17.55 28.69 21.06
C MET A 968 -17.20 29.58 22.27
N MET A 969 -18.10 30.46 22.70
CA MET A 969 -17.94 31.29 23.91
C MET A 969 -17.89 30.43 25.18
N GLU A 970 -18.72 29.40 25.31
CA GLU A 970 -18.66 28.46 26.43
C GLU A 970 -17.32 27.71 26.45
N ASN A 971 -16.84 27.21 25.30
CA ASN A 971 -15.55 26.54 25.22
C ASN A 971 -14.38 27.46 25.61
N ILE A 972 -14.38 28.71 25.14
CA ILE A 972 -13.36 29.72 25.53
C ILE A 972 -13.46 30.03 27.03
N TYR A 973 -14.67 30.25 27.55
CA TYR A 973 -14.90 30.52 28.97
C TYR A 973 -14.41 29.36 29.87
N VAL A 974 -14.71 28.11 29.51
CA VAL A 974 -14.23 26.92 30.22
C VAL A 974 -12.71 26.83 30.18
N VAL A 975 -12.07 27.04 29.02
CA VAL A 975 -10.60 27.02 28.89
C VAL A 975 -9.94 28.13 29.74
N VAL A 976 -10.51 29.34 29.74
CA VAL A 976 -10.04 30.46 30.56
C VAL A 976 -10.21 30.17 32.05
N MET A 977 -11.39 29.71 32.48
CA MET A 977 -11.67 29.37 33.88
C MET A 977 -10.80 28.23 34.39
N VAL A 978 -10.51 27.21 33.57
CA VAL A 978 -9.57 26.13 33.90
C VAL A 978 -8.14 26.64 34.02
N ARG A 979 -7.70 27.58 33.15
CA ARG A 979 -6.37 28.23 33.29
C ARG A 979 -6.30 29.10 34.54
N VAL A 980 -7.31 29.92 34.83
CA VAL A 980 -7.38 30.78 36.04
C VAL A 980 -7.40 29.93 37.31
N ALA A 981 -8.15 28.82 37.34
CA ALA A 981 -8.17 27.89 38.47
C ALA A 981 -6.81 27.20 38.71
N LYS A 982 -6.09 26.83 37.63
CA LYS A 982 -4.70 26.35 37.75
C LYS A 982 -3.75 27.41 38.29
N ILE A 983 -3.87 28.66 37.82
CA ILE A 983 -3.02 29.78 38.26
C ILE A 983 -3.27 30.12 39.74
N LYS A 984 -4.52 30.11 40.22
CA LYS A 984 -4.82 30.26 41.65
C LYS A 984 -4.21 29.13 42.49
N ARG A 985 -4.43 27.86 42.12
CA ARG A 985 -3.84 26.71 42.83
C ARG A 985 -2.31 26.68 42.83
N GLY A 986 -1.65 27.35 41.88
CA GLY A 986 -0.19 27.55 41.88
C GLY A 986 0.29 28.75 42.70
N ARG A 987 -0.62 29.62 43.17
CA ARG A 987 -0.33 30.77 44.03
C ARG A 987 -0.69 30.54 45.50
N ASP A 988 -1.70 29.71 45.75
CA ASP A 988 -2.12 29.29 47.09
C ASP A 988 -1.25 28.13 47.64
N ALA A 989 -0.12 27.82 46.97
CA ALA A 989 0.79 26.71 47.24
C ALA A 989 2.28 27.10 47.11
N ALA A 990 2.59 28.39 47.36
CA ALA A 990 3.91 29.00 47.30
C ALA A 990 4.14 29.88 48.54
#